data_AF-A0A6A6Y7F7-F1
#
_entry.id   AF-A0A6A6Y7F7-F1
#
_cell.length_a   1.000
_cell.length_b   1.000
_cell.length_c   1.000
_cell.angle_alpha   90.00
_cell.angle_beta   90.00
_cell.angle_gamma   90.00
#
_symmetry.space_group_name_H-M   'P 1'
#
loop_
_entity.id
_entity.type
_entity.pdbx_description
1 polymer ?
#
loop_
_entity_poly.entity_id
_entity_poly.type
_entity_poly.pdbx_seq_one_letter_code
_entity_poly.pdbx_strand_id
1 'polypeptide(L)'
;MTDAANMNRKTPRPEDVLLEHHAFIKAYLGPYLRERKSTLRRSHRAKDKLTQLTQAQFQDQSTDIYDELVRREQWSTKGSSKAHNVPRFLHPNPLYQQKRNVARRKLASLSLERFQQQCTDVFHESERRYPHFISESPPRSPWSSRSPGSSEEGVDRISNNAGQVGRRGSGISPPASPHLHSSSRMMLLDLPPELLRQILHTLDAESFYVCLVTCKTFRGHALNSKALLKDQLRRIPGLQDSVSGSHQDAASLVTLFSRRATRHLHSGAAFLSDVHSYLPTVKTDWKNSTLVSYSGEGGHDLMLANVCADTGVVRIYKIIEAIPMLSHVIDPYGLSLGQGSTFAWSDCEVVKLAVCEPDLTCSKGDFVNTIAILYRSKRSNPARKAKGHLSSSPAPIRLVTYRLDDEFGPIVMDWFEMEMETEELNDVVAVAVSKAGTSFILTRWFEGRHPKHKLTKYNRRCDQAIPPLTTSTLLESHPDEIISSMQVRGKKLHLFQSCLPIPRWTVSNIRSRAEIHRRNNYLPDDVEAFSSPSLGKAIAFHHHHLVTDPQLNDGAPTCLNTALEVMLRREEHTCTTPRWLTPGRVGAFLLKAIHYCADSSCDTFDLEKDYSNLHHVFVARLVGLDLFNLSSLGVRMAISPKSHRIAMTSWKKVLVWAIDTKAFLDPGTLPEGPIPGDYAYLEGCGYRYYQSNPLDQEMVELHPVELPEAGVVFELAFRDEDELWAWTDRGLVKWKFGPRACGGRNTAMLE
;
A
#
# COMPACT_ATOMS: atom_id res chain seq x y z
N MET A 1 65.61 -13.87 37.34
CA MET A 1 65.68 -15.31 37.00
C MET A 1 64.36 -15.89 37.46
N THR A 2 63.38 -16.26 36.65
CA THR A 2 63.14 -16.62 35.23
C THR A 2 61.64 -16.28 35.02
N ASP A 3 61.07 -15.84 33.90
CA ASP A 3 61.21 -16.28 32.52
C ASP A 3 60.84 -15.16 31.55
N ALA A 4 61.69 -14.99 30.54
CA ALA A 4 61.41 -14.28 29.31
C ALA A 4 60.80 -15.29 28.32
N ALA A 5 59.48 -15.26 28.13
CA ALA A 5 58.81 -15.87 26.98
C ALA A 5 57.39 -15.33 26.82
N ASN A 6 56.98 -15.06 25.58
CA ASN A 6 55.65 -14.63 25.09
C ASN A 6 55.25 -13.16 25.36
N MET A 7 54.93 -12.29 24.39
CA MET A 7 54.32 -12.52 23.07
C MET A 7 54.72 -11.45 22.05
N ASN A 8 55.28 -11.91 20.93
CA ASN A 8 55.36 -11.18 19.68
C ASN A 8 53.95 -11.15 19.05
N ARG A 9 53.15 -10.10 19.28
CA ARG A 9 51.85 -9.92 18.62
C ARG A 9 52.10 -9.46 17.18
N LYS A 10 52.20 -10.43 16.26
CA LYS A 10 52.12 -10.19 14.81
C LYS A 10 50.87 -9.36 14.52
N THR A 11 51.02 -8.24 13.80
CA THR A 11 49.86 -7.51 13.25
C THR A 11 49.02 -8.48 12.43
N PRO A 12 47.71 -8.63 12.70
CA PRO A 12 46.86 -9.59 11.99
C PRO A 12 46.86 -9.26 10.50
N ARG A 13 46.86 -10.28 9.63
CA ARG A 13 46.80 -10.02 8.19
C ARG A 13 45.43 -9.41 7.89
N PRO A 14 45.31 -8.49 6.91
CA PRO A 14 44.03 -7.86 6.57
C PRO A 14 42.91 -8.86 6.22
N GLU A 15 43.28 -10.04 5.74
CA GLU A 15 42.36 -11.15 5.46
C GLU A 15 41.83 -11.83 6.73
N ASP A 16 42.66 -11.97 7.77
CA ASP A 16 42.25 -12.53 9.06
C ASP A 16 41.19 -11.64 9.74
N VAL A 17 41.32 -10.31 9.60
CA VAL A 17 40.35 -9.31 10.09
C VAL A 17 39.04 -9.38 9.30
N LEU A 18 39.10 -9.53 7.98
CA LEU A 18 37.90 -9.71 7.15
C LEU A 18 37.15 -11.01 7.47
N LEU A 19 37.87 -12.08 7.78
CA LEU A 19 37.28 -13.36 8.17
C LEU A 19 36.50 -13.23 9.48
N GLU A 20 37.04 -12.49 10.46
CA GLU A 20 36.34 -12.16 11.71
C GLU A 20 35.05 -11.37 11.44
N HIS A 21 35.12 -10.32 10.61
CA HIS A 21 33.94 -9.55 10.24
C HIS A 21 32.89 -10.42 9.54
N HIS A 22 33.32 -11.29 8.62
CA HIS A 22 32.45 -12.22 7.91
C HIS A 22 31.73 -13.18 8.86
N ALA A 23 32.45 -13.78 9.81
CA ALA A 23 31.86 -14.67 10.81
C ALA A 23 30.81 -13.94 11.69
N PHE A 24 31.12 -12.71 12.11
CA PHE A 24 30.25 -11.91 12.95
C PHE A 24 28.97 -11.46 12.21
N ILE A 25 29.12 -11.01 10.96
CA ILE A 25 27.99 -10.65 10.09
C ILE A 25 27.13 -11.89 9.79
N LYS A 26 27.73 -13.06 9.56
CA LYS A 26 27.02 -14.33 9.34
C LYS A 26 26.16 -14.73 10.54
N ALA A 27 26.68 -14.58 11.75
CA ALA A 27 25.94 -14.84 12.98
C ALA A 27 24.73 -13.89 13.11
N TYR A 28 24.94 -12.60 12.87
CA TYR A 28 23.89 -11.58 12.91
C TYR A 28 22.79 -11.81 11.85
N LEU A 29 23.18 -12.17 10.62
CA LEU A 29 22.24 -12.42 9.53
C LEU A 29 21.57 -13.80 9.60
N GLY A 30 22.03 -14.71 10.45
CA GLY A 30 21.53 -16.09 10.53
C GLY A 30 20.00 -16.21 10.66
N PRO A 31 19.35 -15.53 11.62
CA PRO A 31 17.89 -15.52 11.75
C PRO A 31 17.21 -14.91 10.52
N TYR A 32 17.73 -13.78 10.05
CA TYR A 32 17.18 -13.00 8.93
C TYR A 32 17.23 -13.74 7.59
N LEU A 33 18.31 -14.48 7.30
CA LEU A 33 18.48 -15.24 6.06
C LEU A 33 17.65 -16.53 6.02
N ARG A 34 17.29 -17.09 7.18
CA ARG A 34 16.38 -18.25 7.26
C ARG A 34 14.94 -17.85 6.91
N GLU A 35 14.50 -16.71 7.39
CA GLU A 35 13.16 -16.15 7.15
C GLU A 35 12.98 -15.68 5.68
N ARG A 36 14.06 -15.25 5.03
CA ARG A 36 14.05 -14.72 3.65
C ARG A 36 14.30 -15.77 2.55
N LYS A 37 14.68 -17.01 2.88
CA LYS A 37 14.82 -18.11 1.90
C LYS A 37 13.48 -18.51 1.25
N SER A 38 12.35 -18.09 1.80
CA SER A 38 11.01 -18.22 1.20
C SER A 38 10.62 -17.09 0.24
N THR A 39 11.35 -15.96 0.21
CA THR A 39 10.99 -14.76 -0.56
C THR A 39 12.14 -14.29 -1.47
N LEU A 40 12.36 -15.01 -2.57
CA LEU A 40 13.46 -14.72 -3.51
C LEU A 40 13.06 -13.70 -4.60
N ARG A 41 13.27 -12.40 -4.31
CA ARG A 41 13.64 -11.40 -5.33
C ARG A 41 14.71 -10.46 -4.78
N ARG A 42 15.98 -10.72 -5.16
CA ARG A 42 17.14 -9.88 -4.79
C ARG A 42 17.15 -8.61 -5.64
N SER A 43 17.34 -7.44 -5.01
CA SER A 43 17.59 -6.18 -5.71
C SER A 43 18.96 -6.23 -6.41
N HIS A 44 18.97 -6.09 -7.75
CA HIS A 44 20.21 -6.12 -8.55
C HIS A 44 21.04 -4.82 -8.45
N ARG A 45 20.47 -3.69 -8.02
CA ARG A 45 21.13 -2.37 -8.09
C ARG A 45 22.25 -2.13 -7.07
N ALA A 46 22.32 -2.89 -5.98
CA ALA A 46 23.38 -2.73 -4.96
C ALA A 46 24.67 -3.50 -5.33
N LYS A 47 24.55 -4.57 -6.13
CA LYS A 47 25.66 -5.43 -6.52
C LYS A 47 26.70 -4.71 -7.40
N ASP A 48 26.26 -3.80 -8.27
CA ASP A 48 27.16 -3.10 -9.20
C ASP A 48 28.12 -2.13 -8.50
N LYS A 49 27.77 -1.62 -7.31
CA LYS A 49 28.61 -0.64 -6.59
C LYS A 49 29.73 -1.28 -5.77
N LEU A 50 29.48 -2.42 -5.13
CA LEU A 50 30.49 -3.11 -4.30
C LEU A 50 31.55 -3.83 -5.15
N THR A 51 31.15 -4.34 -6.32
CA THR A 51 32.05 -5.01 -7.26
C THR A 51 33.08 -4.08 -7.90
N GLN A 52 32.82 -2.76 -7.89
CA GLN A 52 33.72 -1.72 -8.40
C GLN A 52 34.72 -1.18 -7.35
N LEU A 53 34.61 -1.59 -6.08
CA LEU A 53 35.51 -1.12 -5.01
C LEU A 53 36.86 -1.83 -5.05
N THR A 54 37.94 -1.07 -4.85
CA THR A 54 39.28 -1.64 -4.62
C THR A 54 39.31 -2.48 -3.34
N GLN A 55 40.33 -3.34 -3.20
CA GLN A 55 40.44 -4.23 -2.05
C GLN A 55 40.52 -3.49 -0.71
N ALA A 56 41.29 -2.40 -0.66
CA ALA A 56 41.41 -1.56 0.53
C ALA A 56 40.09 -0.84 0.88
N GLN A 57 39.36 -0.35 -0.13
CA GLN A 57 38.06 0.31 0.08
C GLN A 57 36.99 -0.68 0.57
N PHE A 58 37.01 -1.92 0.07
CA PHE A 58 36.12 -2.96 0.54
C PHE A 58 36.42 -3.36 2.00
N GLN A 59 37.70 -3.47 2.35
CA GLN A 59 38.12 -3.68 3.75
C GLN A 59 37.64 -2.56 4.66
N ASP A 60 37.82 -1.30 4.26
CA ASP A 60 37.34 -0.15 5.01
C ASP A 60 35.82 -0.17 5.23
N GLN A 61 35.06 -0.53 4.19
CA GLN A 61 33.60 -0.66 4.29
C GLN A 61 33.17 -1.83 5.18
N SER A 62 33.88 -2.97 5.12
CA SER A 62 33.64 -4.11 5.99
C SER A 62 33.87 -3.76 7.46
N THR A 63 34.97 -3.07 7.77
CA THR A 63 35.27 -2.58 9.12
C THR A 63 34.23 -1.58 9.60
N ASP A 64 33.78 -0.65 8.75
CA ASP A 64 32.79 0.35 9.14
C ASP A 64 31.41 -0.28 9.44
N ILE A 65 31.04 -1.35 8.74
CA ILE A 65 29.81 -2.13 9.01
C ILE A 65 29.97 -2.97 10.28
N TYR A 66 31.12 -3.63 10.47
CA TYR A 66 31.40 -4.40 11.67
C TYR A 66 31.37 -3.53 12.93
N ASP A 67 32.05 -2.38 12.92
CA ASP A 67 32.05 -1.40 14.03
C ASP A 67 30.61 -0.98 14.41
N GLU A 68 29.78 -0.68 13.40
CA GLU A 68 28.39 -0.28 13.63
C GLU A 68 27.52 -1.44 14.12
N LEU A 69 27.77 -2.66 13.65
CA LEU A 69 27.06 -3.85 14.09
C LEU A 69 27.37 -4.16 15.56
N VAL A 70 28.65 -4.10 15.95
CA VAL A 70 29.08 -4.24 17.36
C VAL A 70 28.45 -3.15 18.23
N ARG A 71 28.40 -1.90 17.76
CA ARG A 71 27.73 -0.79 18.48
C ARG A 71 26.23 -1.07 18.68
N ARG A 72 25.54 -1.56 17.64
CA ARG A 72 24.10 -1.90 17.70
C ARG A 72 23.82 -3.08 18.63
N GLU A 73 24.68 -4.09 18.66
CA GLU A 73 24.55 -5.21 19.59
C GLU A 73 24.78 -4.77 21.03
N GLN A 74 25.81 -3.96 21.31
CA GLN A 74 26.05 -3.38 22.63
C GLN A 74 24.89 -2.51 23.13
N TRP A 75 24.18 -1.84 22.22
CA TRP A 75 22.96 -1.09 22.50
C TRP A 75 21.78 -2.02 22.83
N SER A 76 21.68 -3.19 22.17
CA SER A 76 20.56 -4.12 22.32
C SER A 76 20.70 -5.05 23.53
N THR A 77 21.90 -5.53 23.86
CA THR A 77 22.11 -6.53 24.93
C THR A 77 22.13 -5.93 26.34
N LYS A 78 22.36 -4.62 26.48
CA LYS A 78 22.51 -3.95 27.79
C LYS A 78 21.27 -3.12 28.14
N GLY A 79 20.22 -3.82 28.56
CA GLY A 79 18.98 -3.22 29.05
C GLY A 79 19.20 -2.18 30.16
N SER A 80 18.54 -1.02 29.99
CA SER A 80 18.19 0.04 30.94
C SER A 80 19.26 0.76 31.76
N SER A 81 20.29 0.12 32.33
CA SER A 81 21.10 0.80 33.39
C SER A 81 22.48 1.31 32.93
N LYS A 82 22.97 0.93 31.74
CA LYS A 82 24.25 1.44 31.17
C LYS A 82 24.16 1.88 29.70
N ALA A 83 22.96 1.90 29.11
CA ALA A 83 22.73 2.35 27.73
C ALA A 83 23.14 3.83 27.51
N HIS A 84 23.16 4.65 28.57
CA HIS A 84 23.64 6.04 28.52
C HIS A 84 25.11 6.21 28.11
N ASN A 85 25.93 5.14 28.15
CA ASN A 85 27.35 5.22 27.79
C ASN A 85 27.67 4.71 26.38
N VAL A 86 26.68 4.27 25.59
CA VAL A 86 26.91 3.87 24.19
C VAL A 86 26.62 5.07 23.27
N PRO A 87 27.57 5.52 22.44
CA PRO A 87 27.32 6.62 21.51
C PRO A 87 26.19 6.34 20.51
N ARG A 88 25.38 7.37 20.20
CA ARG A 88 24.28 7.29 19.21
C ARG A 88 24.78 7.07 17.77
N PHE A 89 26.05 7.39 17.51
CA PHE A 89 26.75 7.17 16.25
C PHE A 89 28.23 6.89 16.52
N LEU A 90 28.92 6.24 15.59
CA LEU A 90 30.37 6.04 15.67
C LEU A 90 31.10 7.39 15.66
N HIS A 91 31.92 7.68 16.69
CA HIS A 91 32.67 8.94 16.77
C HIS A 91 33.64 9.11 15.58
N PRO A 92 33.88 10.36 15.13
CA PRO A 92 34.87 10.63 14.11
C PRO A 92 36.27 10.20 14.57
N ASN A 93 36.96 9.41 13.74
CA ASN A 93 38.36 9.08 13.97
C ASN A 93 39.24 10.08 13.20
N PRO A 94 40.15 10.84 13.83
CA PRO A 94 41.00 11.81 13.16
C PRO A 94 41.97 11.17 12.15
N LEU A 95 42.23 9.86 12.25
CA LEU A 95 43.06 9.11 11.29
C LEU A 95 42.30 8.76 10.00
N TYR A 96 40.97 8.92 9.98
CA TYR A 96 40.16 8.66 8.79
C TYR A 96 39.87 9.94 8.01
N GLN A 97 39.80 9.80 6.69
CA GLN A 97 39.34 10.89 5.83
C GLN A 97 37.94 11.36 6.24
N GLN A 98 37.71 12.67 6.18
CA GLN A 98 36.44 13.29 6.60
C GLN A 98 35.21 12.65 5.92
N LYS A 99 35.34 12.26 4.65
CA LYS A 99 34.28 11.57 3.90
C LYS A 99 33.91 10.22 4.52
N ARG A 100 34.87 9.45 5.04
CA ARG A 100 34.65 8.17 5.73
C ARG A 100 33.95 8.37 7.07
N ASN A 101 34.35 9.37 7.86
CA ASN A 101 33.66 9.71 9.11
C ASN A 101 32.20 10.13 8.89
N VAL A 102 31.91 10.87 7.80
CA VAL A 102 30.53 11.19 7.40
C VAL A 102 29.74 9.93 7.03
N ALA A 103 30.35 8.98 6.32
CA ALA A 103 29.73 7.71 5.99
C ALA A 103 29.43 6.86 7.24
N ARG A 104 30.38 6.73 8.16
CA ARG A 104 30.21 6.03 9.46
C ARG A 104 29.05 6.61 10.28
N ARG A 105 28.91 7.95 10.31
CA ARG A 105 27.76 8.60 10.95
C ARG A 105 26.43 8.29 10.24
N LYS A 106 26.43 8.19 8.90
CA LYS A 106 25.24 7.81 8.13
C LYS A 106 24.82 6.37 8.37
N LEU A 107 25.76 5.43 8.56
CA LEU A 107 25.45 4.03 8.89
C LEU A 107 24.62 3.92 10.19
N ALA A 108 24.91 4.75 11.19
CA ALA A 108 24.15 4.80 12.43
C ALA A 108 22.71 5.34 12.26
N SER A 109 22.45 6.13 11.20
CA SER A 109 21.12 6.66 10.88
C SER A 109 20.27 5.73 10.00
N LEU A 110 20.84 4.64 9.48
CA LEU A 110 20.10 3.68 8.65
C LEU A 110 19.09 2.89 9.50
N SER A 111 17.90 2.65 8.94
CA SER A 111 16.93 1.70 9.52
C SER A 111 17.53 0.30 9.64
N LEU A 112 16.95 -0.54 10.51
CA LEU A 112 17.40 -1.92 10.71
C LEU A 112 17.45 -2.70 9.38
N GLU A 113 16.39 -2.62 8.58
CA GLU A 113 16.31 -3.31 7.28
C GLU A 113 17.37 -2.81 6.28
N ARG A 114 17.59 -1.49 6.18
CA ARG A 114 18.61 -0.93 5.29
C ARG A 114 20.01 -1.32 5.73
N PHE A 115 20.25 -1.39 7.03
CA PHE A 115 21.52 -1.85 7.59
C PHE A 115 21.72 -3.35 7.35
N GLN A 116 20.71 -4.19 7.57
CA GLN A 116 20.74 -5.62 7.25
C GLN A 116 21.01 -5.89 5.77
N GLN A 117 20.47 -5.06 4.86
CA GLN A 117 20.77 -5.14 3.44
C GLN A 117 22.25 -4.82 3.16
N GLN A 118 22.82 -3.78 3.78
CA GLN A 118 24.26 -3.47 3.66
C GLN A 118 25.13 -4.62 4.19
N CYS A 119 24.76 -5.22 5.33
CA CYS A 119 25.41 -6.41 5.87
C CYS A 119 25.33 -7.59 4.90
N THR A 120 24.17 -7.82 4.28
CA THR A 120 23.95 -8.92 3.31
C THR A 120 24.79 -8.72 2.05
N ASP A 121 24.90 -7.48 1.57
CA ASP A 121 25.68 -7.15 0.38
C ASP A 121 27.18 -7.37 0.63
N VAL A 122 27.70 -6.95 1.79
CA VAL A 122 29.10 -7.19 2.18
C VAL A 122 29.37 -8.67 2.49
N PHE A 123 28.42 -9.38 3.11
CA PHE A 123 28.52 -10.82 3.36
C PHE A 123 28.73 -11.62 2.07
N HIS A 124 27.86 -11.45 1.07
CA HIS A 124 27.98 -12.16 -0.19
C HIS A 124 29.20 -11.71 -1.03
N GLU A 125 29.58 -10.43 -0.96
CA GLU A 125 30.79 -9.96 -1.65
C GLU A 125 32.07 -10.50 -1.00
N SER A 126 32.09 -10.68 0.33
CA SER A 126 33.19 -11.37 1.03
C SER A 126 33.31 -12.83 0.58
N GLU A 127 32.21 -13.58 0.52
CA GLU A 127 32.20 -14.97 0.03
C GLU A 127 32.63 -15.06 -1.44
N ARG A 128 32.32 -14.04 -2.26
CA ARG A 128 32.75 -13.97 -3.67
C ARG A 128 34.24 -13.68 -3.82
N ARG A 129 34.79 -12.73 -3.06
CA ARG A 129 36.21 -12.35 -3.13
C ARG A 129 37.12 -13.38 -2.45
N TYR A 130 36.61 -14.07 -1.42
CA TYR A 130 37.33 -15.06 -0.63
C TYR A 130 36.52 -16.36 -0.48
N PRO A 131 36.51 -17.23 -1.52
CA PRO A 131 35.71 -18.46 -1.51
C PRO A 131 36.00 -19.42 -0.35
N HIS A 132 37.21 -19.37 0.23
CA HIS A 132 37.59 -20.21 1.37
C HIS A 132 36.88 -19.81 2.68
N PHE A 133 36.28 -18.62 2.77
CA PHE A 133 35.46 -18.21 3.92
C PHE A 133 34.19 -19.07 4.10
N ILE A 134 33.79 -19.80 3.06
CA ILE A 134 32.66 -20.74 3.08
C ILE A 134 33.07 -22.05 3.80
N SER A 135 34.37 -22.37 3.83
CA SER A 135 34.91 -23.65 4.30
C SER A 135 35.32 -23.68 5.79
N GLU A 136 35.45 -22.53 6.45
CA GLU A 136 35.90 -22.48 7.85
C GLU A 136 34.72 -22.26 8.83
N SER A 137 34.50 -23.25 9.69
CA SER A 137 33.69 -23.09 10.90
C SER A 137 34.42 -22.20 11.91
N PRO A 138 33.76 -21.23 12.58
CA PRO A 138 34.43 -20.22 13.39
C PRO A 138 35.16 -20.85 14.61
N PRO A 139 36.29 -20.26 15.06
CA PRO A 139 36.89 -20.62 16.34
C PRO A 139 35.93 -20.30 17.48
N ARG A 140 35.75 -21.26 18.40
CA ARG A 140 34.92 -21.08 19.61
C ARG A 140 35.45 -19.92 20.45
N SER A 141 34.53 -19.07 20.93
CA SER A 141 34.83 -18.02 21.90
C SER A 141 35.33 -18.62 23.23
N PRO A 142 36.18 -17.90 24.01
CA PRO A 142 36.82 -18.47 25.21
C PRO A 142 35.93 -18.62 26.45
N TRP A 143 34.61 -18.38 26.34
CA TRP A 143 33.71 -18.38 27.50
C TRP A 143 32.59 -19.40 27.33
N SER A 144 32.92 -20.67 27.58
CA SER A 144 31.93 -21.69 27.96
C SER A 144 32.67 -22.89 28.55
N SER A 145 32.96 -22.83 29.84
CA SER A 145 33.41 -23.96 30.64
C SER A 145 32.38 -24.18 31.74
N ARG A 146 31.55 -25.23 31.63
CA ARG A 146 30.99 -26.04 32.73
C ARG A 146 30.06 -27.16 32.22
N SER A 147 30.65 -28.36 32.13
CA SER A 147 30.11 -29.69 32.54
C SER A 147 29.04 -30.39 31.66
N PRO A 148 28.74 -31.69 31.86
CA PRO A 148 29.52 -32.81 31.32
C PRO A 148 28.69 -33.98 30.69
N GLY A 149 29.33 -34.75 29.80
CA GLY A 149 29.29 -36.23 29.79
C GLY A 149 28.10 -37.00 29.18
N SER A 150 28.35 -37.69 28.05
CA SER A 150 28.08 -39.12 27.72
C SER A 150 28.12 -39.29 26.18
N SER A 151 29.20 -39.84 25.58
CA SER A 151 29.41 -41.25 25.16
C SER A 151 28.27 -41.77 24.25
N GLU A 152 28.47 -42.22 23.01
CA GLU A 152 29.41 -43.23 22.45
C GLU A 152 29.60 -42.95 20.92
N GLU A 153 30.81 -42.95 20.34
CA GLU A 153 31.51 -44.05 19.61
C GLU A 153 30.64 -44.80 18.58
N GLY A 154 31.01 -45.11 17.33
CA GLY A 154 32.19 -45.08 16.43
C GLY A 154 31.65 -45.57 15.05
N VAL A 155 32.29 -45.53 13.88
CA VAL A 155 33.62 -45.99 13.48
C VAL A 155 33.94 -45.49 12.05
N ASP A 156 35.10 -44.83 11.95
CA ASP A 156 36.15 -44.77 10.91
C ASP A 156 36.02 -45.45 9.51
N ARG A 157 36.30 -44.70 8.41
CA ARG A 157 37.52 -44.66 7.52
C ARG A 157 37.45 -45.65 6.33
N ILE A 158 38.09 -45.53 5.15
CA ILE A 158 39.37 -45.00 4.62
C ILE A 158 39.13 -44.72 3.11
N SER A 159 39.39 -43.53 2.52
CA SER A 159 40.61 -43.02 1.83
C SER A 159 41.18 -43.80 0.61
N ASN A 160 41.27 -43.07 -0.52
CA ASN A 160 42.33 -43.00 -1.55
C ASN A 160 42.88 -44.27 -2.24
N ASN A 161 42.93 -44.26 -3.60
CA ASN A 161 44.20 -43.95 -4.29
C ASN A 161 44.05 -43.68 -5.80
N ALA A 162 44.94 -42.82 -6.30
CA ALA A 162 45.23 -42.58 -7.71
C ALA A 162 46.41 -43.46 -8.19
N GLY A 163 46.54 -43.69 -9.50
CA GLY A 163 47.63 -44.51 -10.06
C GLY A 163 47.72 -44.56 -11.59
N GLN A 164 48.07 -43.42 -12.17
CA GLN A 164 48.93 -43.12 -13.34
C GLN A 164 49.61 -44.24 -14.22
N VAL A 165 49.76 -43.88 -15.53
CA VAL A 165 50.85 -44.16 -16.53
C VAL A 165 50.65 -45.26 -17.61
N GLY A 166 50.82 -44.85 -18.89
CA GLY A 166 51.24 -45.65 -20.05
C GLY A 166 51.31 -44.81 -21.35
N ARG A 167 52.28 -45.04 -22.24
CA ARG A 167 52.88 -44.03 -23.17
C ARG A 167 53.08 -44.58 -24.61
N ARG A 168 53.21 -43.66 -25.59
CA ARG A 168 53.72 -43.76 -27.01
C ARG A 168 52.66 -44.15 -28.07
N GLY A 169 52.60 -43.60 -29.30
CA GLY A 169 53.35 -42.55 -30.01
C GLY A 169 52.92 -42.46 -31.50
N SER A 170 53.32 -41.35 -32.17
CA SER A 170 53.47 -41.10 -33.64
C SER A 170 52.25 -40.92 -34.59
N GLY A 171 52.02 -39.67 -35.00
CA GLY A 171 52.22 -39.15 -36.38
C GLY A 171 51.22 -39.46 -37.51
N ILE A 172 50.64 -38.39 -38.09
CA ILE A 172 50.28 -38.12 -39.52
C ILE A 172 48.96 -37.32 -39.60
N SER A 173 48.95 -36.23 -40.38
CA SER A 173 47.76 -35.52 -40.89
C SER A 173 47.79 -35.57 -42.43
N PRO A 174 46.70 -35.22 -43.14
CA PRO A 174 45.27 -35.52 -42.98
C PRO A 174 44.73 -36.26 -44.23
N PRO A 175 43.44 -36.66 -44.29
CA PRO A 175 42.57 -35.92 -45.22
C PRO A 175 41.10 -35.80 -44.78
N ALA A 176 40.45 -34.82 -45.41
CA ALA A 176 39.03 -34.73 -45.75
C ALA A 176 37.98 -34.80 -44.63
N SER A 177 37.38 -33.64 -44.41
CA SER A 177 36.12 -33.38 -43.72
C SER A 177 35.01 -34.40 -44.05
N PRO A 178 34.21 -34.76 -43.04
CA PRO A 178 32.77 -34.81 -43.21
C PRO A 178 32.13 -33.76 -42.29
N HIS A 179 31.39 -32.86 -42.92
CA HIS A 179 30.36 -31.98 -42.38
C HIS A 179 30.11 -32.09 -40.86
N LEU A 180 30.69 -31.14 -40.12
CA LEU A 180 30.08 -30.66 -38.87
C LEU A 180 28.62 -30.33 -39.19
N HIS A 181 27.72 -31.19 -38.73
CA HIS A 181 26.33 -30.79 -38.55
C HIS A 181 26.38 -29.59 -37.62
N SER A 182 26.07 -28.42 -38.18
CA SER A 182 25.62 -27.28 -37.41
C SER A 182 24.68 -27.81 -36.34
N SER A 183 25.10 -27.75 -35.07
CA SER A 183 24.29 -28.14 -33.93
C SER A 183 23.06 -27.24 -33.98
N SER A 184 22.00 -27.73 -34.61
CA SER A 184 20.75 -27.02 -34.80
C SER A 184 20.25 -26.71 -33.39
N ARG A 185 20.34 -25.44 -33.00
CA ARG A 185 19.97 -24.99 -31.68
C ARG A 185 18.46 -25.19 -31.58
N MET A 186 18.02 -26.29 -30.99
CA MET A 186 16.58 -26.56 -30.77
C MET A 186 15.99 -25.34 -30.06
N MET A 187 15.10 -24.64 -30.75
CA MET A 187 14.35 -23.54 -30.15
C MET A 187 13.22 -24.15 -29.31
N LEU A 188 12.72 -23.40 -28.32
CA LEU A 188 11.67 -23.85 -27.43
C LEU A 188 10.45 -24.41 -28.19
N LEU A 189 10.07 -23.80 -29.31
CA LEU A 189 8.91 -24.19 -30.11
C LEU A 189 9.15 -25.41 -31.02
N ASP A 190 10.40 -25.86 -31.15
CA ASP A 190 10.77 -27.05 -31.93
C ASP A 190 10.68 -28.34 -31.10
N LEU A 191 10.37 -28.21 -29.80
CA LEU A 191 10.20 -29.36 -28.92
C LEU A 191 8.96 -30.19 -29.33
N PRO A 192 8.98 -31.51 -29.08
CA PRO A 192 7.80 -32.36 -29.24
C PRO A 192 6.56 -31.80 -28.54
N PRO A 193 5.35 -31.94 -29.14
CA PRO A 193 4.08 -31.46 -28.57
C PRO A 193 3.82 -31.89 -27.12
N GLU A 194 4.32 -33.06 -26.72
CA GLU A 194 4.19 -33.62 -25.37
C GLU A 194 4.98 -32.78 -24.37
N LEU A 195 6.22 -32.39 -24.71
CA LEU A 195 7.06 -31.54 -23.88
C LEU A 195 6.50 -30.13 -23.80
N LEU A 196 5.98 -29.58 -24.89
CA LEU A 196 5.32 -28.26 -24.89
C LEU A 196 4.09 -28.26 -23.96
N ARG A 197 3.27 -29.31 -23.99
CA ARG A 197 2.12 -29.46 -23.07
C ARG A 197 2.57 -29.66 -21.63
N GLN A 198 3.64 -30.41 -21.39
CA GLN A 198 4.22 -30.59 -20.06
C GLN A 198 4.72 -29.26 -19.48
N ILE A 199 5.37 -28.43 -20.30
CA ILE A 199 5.77 -27.07 -19.91
C ILE A 199 4.53 -26.25 -19.54
N LEU A 200 3.51 -26.22 -20.39
CA LEU A 200 2.25 -25.51 -20.10
C LEU A 200 1.55 -26.02 -18.83
N HIS A 201 1.73 -27.30 -18.47
CA HIS A 201 1.18 -27.88 -17.26
C HIS A 201 1.92 -27.41 -15.99
N THR A 202 3.22 -27.12 -16.07
CA THR A 202 4.02 -26.68 -14.91
C THR A 202 4.01 -25.16 -14.70
N LEU A 203 3.60 -24.39 -15.71
CA LEU A 203 3.46 -22.94 -15.58
C LEU A 203 2.41 -22.56 -14.51
N ASP A 204 2.68 -21.47 -13.80
CA ASP A 204 1.69 -20.76 -13.01
C ASP A 204 0.62 -20.11 -13.92
N ALA A 205 -0.50 -19.72 -13.33
CA ALA A 205 -1.65 -19.19 -14.08
C ALA A 205 -1.31 -17.93 -14.89
N GLU A 206 -0.45 -17.05 -14.37
CA GLU A 206 -0.05 -15.82 -15.04
C GLU A 206 0.83 -16.12 -16.26
N SER A 207 1.88 -16.91 -16.07
CA SER A 207 2.77 -17.33 -17.17
C SER A 207 1.99 -18.10 -18.24
N PHE A 208 1.07 -18.98 -17.84
CA PHE A 208 0.22 -19.72 -18.77
C PHE A 208 -0.67 -18.78 -19.59
N TYR A 209 -1.36 -17.82 -18.95
CA TYR A 209 -2.17 -16.81 -19.64
C TYR A 209 -1.34 -16.03 -20.67
N VAL A 210 -0.14 -15.59 -20.28
CA VAL A 210 0.75 -14.79 -21.14
C VAL A 210 1.19 -15.61 -22.35
N CYS A 211 1.54 -16.89 -22.17
CA CYS A 211 1.81 -17.81 -23.28
C CYS A 211 0.61 -17.94 -24.21
N LEU A 212 -0.62 -18.06 -23.66
CA LEU A 212 -1.83 -18.13 -24.45
C LEU A 212 -2.03 -16.87 -25.30
N VAL A 213 -1.77 -15.67 -24.78
CA VAL A 213 -2.01 -14.42 -25.51
C VAL A 213 -0.89 -14.11 -26.52
N THR A 214 0.36 -14.43 -26.18
CA THR A 214 1.54 -14.04 -26.98
C THR A 214 1.96 -15.08 -28.03
N CYS A 215 1.62 -16.36 -27.87
CA CYS A 215 2.11 -17.44 -28.74
C CYS A 215 0.97 -18.29 -29.32
N LYS A 216 0.83 -18.30 -30.66
CA LYS A 216 -0.16 -19.11 -31.37
C LYS A 216 0.06 -20.62 -31.18
N THR A 217 1.31 -21.07 -31.14
CA THR A 217 1.66 -22.49 -30.97
C THR A 217 1.24 -23.00 -29.59
N PHE A 218 1.62 -22.29 -28.52
CA PHE A 218 1.19 -22.66 -27.16
C PHE A 218 -0.33 -22.63 -27.00
N ARG A 219 -1.00 -21.62 -27.57
CA ARG A 219 -2.47 -21.58 -27.61
C ARG A 219 -3.07 -22.80 -28.30
N GLY A 220 -2.49 -23.23 -29.43
CA GLY A 220 -2.91 -24.45 -30.13
C GLY A 220 -2.76 -25.70 -29.27
N HIS A 221 -1.66 -25.86 -28.54
CA HIS A 221 -1.46 -27.00 -27.64
C HIS A 221 -2.45 -27.01 -26.47
N ALA A 222 -2.78 -25.84 -25.91
CA ALA A 222 -3.78 -25.70 -24.85
C ALA A 222 -5.18 -26.08 -25.33
N LEU A 223 -5.60 -25.61 -26.51
CA LEU A 223 -6.90 -25.95 -27.10
C LEU A 223 -7.07 -27.45 -27.41
N ASN A 224 -5.95 -28.16 -27.59
CA ASN A 224 -5.96 -29.61 -27.83
C ASN A 224 -5.97 -30.46 -26.54
N SER A 225 -5.99 -29.86 -25.34
CA SER A 225 -5.99 -30.60 -24.07
C SER A 225 -6.97 -30.02 -23.05
N LYS A 226 -8.15 -30.64 -22.96
CA LYS A 226 -9.17 -30.27 -21.94
C LYS A 226 -8.67 -30.54 -20.51
N ALA A 227 -7.86 -31.58 -20.32
CA ALA A 227 -7.31 -31.93 -19.00
C ALA A 227 -6.38 -30.82 -18.48
N LEU A 228 -5.47 -30.33 -19.34
CA LEU A 228 -4.59 -29.20 -19.03
C LEU A 228 -5.38 -27.95 -18.64
N LEU A 229 -6.41 -27.61 -19.42
CA LEU A 229 -7.24 -26.43 -19.15
C LEU A 229 -8.04 -26.55 -17.84
N LYS A 230 -8.61 -27.73 -17.57
CA LYS A 230 -9.30 -28.00 -16.29
C LYS A 230 -8.33 -27.91 -15.11
N ASP A 231 -7.12 -28.43 -15.26
CA ASP A 231 -6.10 -28.36 -14.22
C ASP A 231 -5.68 -26.91 -13.93
N GLN A 232 -5.34 -26.14 -14.97
CA GLN A 232 -5.02 -24.72 -14.85
C GLN A 232 -6.18 -23.90 -14.26
N LEU A 233 -7.43 -24.23 -14.59
CA LEU A 233 -8.60 -23.55 -14.03
C LEU A 233 -8.79 -23.80 -12.53
N ARG A 234 -8.39 -24.97 -12.01
CA ARG A 234 -8.42 -25.27 -10.57
C ARG A 234 -7.40 -24.47 -9.76
N ARG A 235 -6.35 -23.96 -10.43
CA ARG A 235 -5.28 -23.16 -9.78
C ARG A 235 -5.64 -21.69 -9.63
N ILE A 236 -6.71 -21.20 -10.28
CA ILE A 236 -7.15 -19.81 -10.14
C ILE A 236 -8.11 -19.70 -8.95
N PRO A 237 -7.90 -18.75 -8.01
CA PRO A 237 -8.81 -18.52 -6.89
C PRO A 237 -10.25 -18.17 -7.30
N GLY A 238 -11.18 -18.26 -6.35
CA GLY A 238 -12.57 -17.80 -6.49
C GLY A 238 -13.62 -18.90 -6.57
N LEU A 239 -14.89 -18.49 -6.62
CA LEU A 239 -16.02 -19.42 -6.70
C LEU A 239 -15.97 -20.24 -8.00
N GLN A 240 -15.86 -21.56 -7.84
CA GLN A 240 -15.98 -22.47 -8.97
C GLN A 240 -17.46 -22.57 -9.32
N ASP A 241 -17.91 -21.74 -10.27
CA ASP A 241 -19.17 -21.99 -10.97
C ASP A 241 -19.19 -23.49 -11.33
N SER A 242 -20.20 -24.22 -10.87
CA SER A 242 -20.40 -25.61 -11.26
C SER A 242 -20.42 -25.59 -12.78
N VAL A 243 -19.36 -26.15 -13.39
CA VAL A 243 -19.16 -26.21 -14.82
C VAL A 243 -20.37 -26.97 -15.36
N SER A 244 -21.42 -26.23 -15.71
CA SER A 244 -22.66 -26.81 -16.18
C SER A 244 -22.31 -27.63 -17.42
N GLY A 245 -23.07 -28.68 -17.71
CA GLY A 245 -22.75 -29.62 -18.80
C GLY A 245 -22.49 -29.01 -20.18
N SER A 246 -22.73 -27.70 -20.37
CA SER A 246 -22.44 -26.88 -21.55
C SER A 246 -20.96 -26.50 -21.76
N HIS A 247 -20.10 -26.50 -20.74
CA HIS A 247 -18.68 -26.10 -20.85
C HIS A 247 -17.74 -27.30 -21.15
N GLN A 248 -18.06 -28.11 -22.17
CA GLN A 248 -17.27 -29.29 -22.50
C GLN A 248 -16.22 -29.08 -23.60
N ASP A 249 -16.26 -27.99 -24.36
CA ASP A 249 -15.29 -27.71 -25.41
C ASP A 249 -14.08 -26.91 -24.88
N ALA A 250 -12.92 -27.09 -25.52
CA ALA A 250 -11.69 -26.47 -25.07
C ALA A 250 -11.68 -24.94 -25.23
N ALA A 251 -12.40 -24.40 -26.22
CA ALA A 251 -12.47 -22.96 -26.44
C ALA A 251 -13.26 -22.26 -25.33
N SER A 252 -14.38 -22.85 -24.87
CA SER A 252 -15.09 -22.37 -23.68
C SER A 252 -14.23 -22.43 -22.43
N LEU A 253 -13.43 -23.49 -22.25
CA LEU A 253 -12.52 -23.60 -21.10
C LEU A 253 -11.41 -22.54 -21.14
N VAL A 254 -10.84 -22.25 -22.31
CA VAL A 254 -9.88 -21.15 -22.46
C VAL A 254 -10.55 -19.81 -22.16
N THR A 255 -11.76 -19.58 -22.66
CA THR A 255 -12.51 -18.34 -22.39
C THR A 255 -12.80 -18.16 -20.91
N LEU A 256 -13.23 -19.24 -20.23
CA LEU A 256 -13.48 -19.25 -18.80
C LEU A 256 -12.19 -19.02 -18.01
N PHE A 257 -11.09 -19.68 -18.40
CA PHE A 257 -9.77 -19.48 -17.81
C PHE A 257 -9.34 -18.03 -17.96
N SER A 258 -9.39 -17.46 -19.17
CA SER A 258 -9.01 -16.06 -19.42
C SER A 258 -9.86 -15.07 -18.61
N ARG A 259 -11.16 -15.34 -18.46
CA ARG A 259 -12.06 -14.54 -17.62
C ARG A 259 -11.66 -14.60 -16.15
N ARG A 260 -11.39 -15.80 -15.60
CA ARG A 260 -10.96 -15.96 -14.20
C ARG A 260 -9.55 -15.41 -13.96
N ALA A 261 -8.61 -15.65 -14.87
CA ALA A 261 -7.26 -15.12 -14.80
C ALA A 261 -7.27 -13.60 -14.74
N THR A 262 -8.06 -12.95 -15.58
CA THR A 262 -8.26 -11.48 -15.53
C THR A 262 -8.92 -11.06 -14.22
N ARG A 263 -9.97 -11.75 -13.79
CA ARG A 263 -10.65 -11.47 -12.50
C ARG A 263 -9.71 -11.56 -11.31
N HIS A 264 -8.69 -12.42 -11.35
CA HIS A 264 -7.72 -12.58 -10.27
C HIS A 264 -6.35 -11.98 -10.57
N LEU A 265 -6.25 -11.09 -11.58
CA LEU A 265 -5.02 -10.40 -12.00
C LEU A 265 -3.86 -11.32 -12.45
N HIS A 266 -4.12 -12.60 -12.69
CA HIS A 266 -3.22 -13.54 -13.37
C HIS A 266 -3.23 -13.36 -14.91
N SER A 267 -3.61 -12.17 -15.41
CA SER A 267 -3.60 -11.84 -16.83
C SER A 267 -2.29 -11.18 -17.29
N GLY A 268 -1.25 -11.13 -16.44
CA GLY A 268 -0.02 -10.38 -16.72
C GLY A 268 -0.14 -8.88 -16.46
N ALA A 269 -1.07 -8.46 -15.59
CA ALA A 269 -1.40 -7.05 -15.36
C ALA A 269 -0.19 -6.17 -14.97
N ALA A 270 0.86 -6.75 -14.37
CA ALA A 270 2.09 -6.04 -14.04
C ALA A 270 2.80 -5.42 -15.27
N PHE A 271 2.65 -6.02 -16.45
CA PHE A 271 3.34 -5.59 -17.68
C PHE A 271 2.40 -5.38 -18.87
N LEU A 272 1.32 -6.17 -18.99
CA LEU A 272 0.31 -6.04 -20.04
C LEU A 272 -0.74 -4.97 -19.77
N SER A 273 -0.75 -4.34 -18.58
CA SER A 273 -1.62 -3.19 -18.34
C SER A 273 -1.33 -2.08 -19.33
N ASP A 274 -2.35 -1.53 -19.99
CA ASP A 274 -2.22 -0.34 -20.81
C ASP A 274 -2.14 0.88 -19.89
N VAL A 275 -1.25 1.81 -20.20
CA VAL A 275 -1.08 3.06 -19.45
C VAL A 275 -1.33 4.23 -20.40
N HIS A 276 -2.24 5.11 -20.01
CA HIS A 276 -2.49 6.36 -20.71
C HIS A 276 -2.27 7.53 -19.76
N SER A 277 -1.37 8.44 -20.12
CA SER A 277 -1.03 9.61 -19.31
C SER A 277 -1.55 10.89 -19.98
N TYR A 278 -2.36 11.66 -19.25
CA TYR A 278 -2.85 12.96 -19.67
C TYR A 278 -2.06 14.05 -18.93
N LEU A 279 -1.21 14.76 -19.66
CA LEU A 279 -0.36 15.81 -19.14
C LEU A 279 -1.17 17.10 -18.95
N PRO A 280 -1.01 17.82 -17.83
CA PRO A 280 -1.69 19.10 -17.64
C PRO A 280 -1.19 20.13 -18.65
N THR A 281 -2.12 20.92 -19.20
CA THR A 281 -1.84 22.04 -20.11
C THR A 281 -1.39 23.32 -19.40
N VAL A 282 -1.51 23.34 -18.07
CA VAL A 282 -1.19 24.49 -17.22
C VAL A 282 -0.32 24.07 -16.04
N LYS A 283 0.31 25.06 -15.40
CA LYS A 283 1.04 24.83 -14.16
C LYS A 283 0.05 24.50 -13.03
N THR A 284 0.09 23.26 -12.58
CA THR A 284 -0.89 22.72 -11.64
C THR A 284 -0.39 22.72 -10.19
N ASP A 285 -1.29 23.04 -9.26
CA ASP A 285 -1.13 22.70 -7.84
C ASP A 285 -1.55 21.25 -7.62
N TRP A 286 -0.55 20.36 -7.56
CA TRP A 286 -0.75 18.94 -7.41
C TRP A 286 -1.44 18.54 -6.10
N LYS A 287 -1.25 19.31 -5.02
CA LYS A 287 -1.71 18.96 -3.67
C LYS A 287 -3.15 19.36 -3.42
N ASN A 288 -3.60 20.44 -4.05
CA ASN A 288 -4.97 20.93 -3.90
C ASN A 288 -5.89 20.51 -5.06
N SER A 289 -5.32 19.93 -6.12
CA SER A 289 -6.11 19.22 -7.13
C SER A 289 -6.57 17.86 -6.58
N THR A 290 -7.77 17.43 -6.95
CA THR A 290 -8.35 16.17 -6.45
C THR A 290 -9.12 15.43 -7.54
N LEU A 291 -9.10 14.10 -7.44
CA LEU A 291 -9.85 13.17 -8.28
C LEU A 291 -10.93 12.53 -7.42
N VAL A 292 -12.19 12.66 -7.81
CA VAL A 292 -13.30 12.09 -7.05
C VAL A 292 -14.22 11.28 -7.96
N SER A 293 -14.80 10.23 -7.40
CA SER A 293 -15.91 9.55 -8.06
C SER A 293 -17.16 10.39 -7.99
N TYR A 294 -17.95 10.40 -9.07
CA TYR A 294 -19.28 11.00 -9.10
C TYR A 294 -20.23 10.06 -9.85
N SER A 295 -21.52 10.16 -9.52
CA SER A 295 -22.57 9.36 -10.14
C SER A 295 -22.98 9.99 -11.47
N GLY A 296 -22.45 9.49 -12.59
CA GLY A 296 -22.91 9.81 -13.94
C GLY A 296 -24.00 8.85 -14.44
N GLU A 297 -24.48 9.05 -15.67
CA GLU A 297 -25.49 8.18 -16.31
C GLU A 297 -25.05 6.71 -16.39
N GLY A 298 -23.74 6.46 -16.44
CA GLY A 298 -23.09 5.15 -16.42
C GLY A 298 -22.81 4.57 -15.03
N GLY A 299 -23.18 5.25 -13.94
CA GLY A 299 -23.07 4.78 -12.56
C GLY A 299 -21.79 5.21 -11.83
N HIS A 300 -20.61 4.95 -12.40
CA HIS A 300 -19.31 5.25 -11.76
C HIS A 300 -18.42 6.06 -12.71
N ASP A 301 -18.61 7.38 -12.73
CA ASP A 301 -17.74 8.28 -13.48
C ASP A 301 -16.80 9.01 -12.53
N LEU A 302 -15.77 9.67 -13.09
CA LEU A 302 -14.73 10.34 -12.32
C LEU A 302 -14.62 11.80 -12.74
N MET A 303 -14.41 12.67 -11.76
CA MET A 303 -14.21 14.10 -11.97
C MET A 303 -12.87 14.53 -11.39
N LEU A 304 -12.07 15.21 -12.20
CA LEU A 304 -10.81 15.83 -11.79
C LEU A 304 -11.04 17.34 -11.62
N ALA A 305 -10.86 17.84 -10.39
CA ALA A 305 -10.74 19.27 -10.13
C ALA A 305 -9.25 19.64 -10.13
N ASN A 306 -8.79 20.25 -11.22
CA ASN A 306 -7.40 20.67 -11.44
C ASN A 306 -7.23 22.15 -11.08
N VAL A 307 -6.44 22.42 -10.05
CA VAL A 307 -6.14 23.76 -9.54
C VAL A 307 -4.92 24.34 -10.25
N CYS A 308 -5.07 25.53 -10.83
CA CYS A 308 -3.96 26.26 -11.43
C CYS A 308 -3.12 26.94 -10.34
N ALA A 309 -1.83 26.61 -10.25
CA ALA A 309 -0.95 27.08 -9.18
C ALA A 309 -0.76 28.61 -9.16
N ASP A 310 -0.77 29.25 -10.33
CA ASP A 310 -0.43 30.67 -10.44
C ASP A 310 -1.66 31.58 -10.36
N THR A 311 -2.82 31.14 -10.88
CA THR A 311 -4.02 31.97 -11.05
C THR A 311 -5.16 31.67 -10.07
N GLY A 312 -5.11 30.52 -9.37
CA GLY A 312 -6.22 30.05 -8.55
C GLY A 312 -7.45 29.58 -9.35
N VAL A 313 -7.41 29.63 -10.69
CA VAL A 313 -8.47 29.06 -11.55
C VAL A 313 -8.57 27.56 -11.32
N VAL A 314 -9.79 27.04 -11.22
CA VAL A 314 -10.04 25.60 -11.09
C VAL A 314 -10.72 25.08 -12.36
N ARG A 315 -10.06 24.14 -13.04
CA ARG A 315 -10.60 23.45 -14.22
C ARG A 315 -11.20 22.12 -13.79
N ILE A 316 -12.45 21.87 -14.15
CA ILE A 316 -13.16 20.64 -13.85
C ILE A 316 -13.22 19.79 -15.12
N TYR A 317 -12.61 18.61 -15.06
CA TYR A 317 -12.68 17.62 -16.13
C TYR A 317 -13.60 16.48 -15.72
N LYS A 318 -14.60 16.17 -16.55
CA LYS A 318 -15.42 14.95 -16.41
C LYS A 318 -14.80 13.86 -17.26
N ILE A 319 -14.63 12.67 -16.69
CA ILE A 319 -14.06 11.51 -17.40
C ILE A 319 -15.21 10.71 -18.00
N ILE A 320 -15.57 11.02 -19.24
CA ILE A 320 -16.66 10.40 -19.99
C ILE A 320 -16.04 9.44 -21.00
N GLU A 321 -16.59 8.23 -21.12
CA GLU A 321 -16.07 7.20 -22.03
C GLU A 321 -14.55 6.95 -21.92
N ALA A 322 -14.00 7.13 -20.72
CA ALA A 322 -12.60 6.91 -20.40
C ALA A 322 -11.62 7.97 -20.96
N ILE A 323 -12.16 9.14 -21.31
CA ILE A 323 -11.45 10.31 -21.82
C ILE A 323 -11.81 11.51 -20.91
N PRO A 324 -10.81 12.24 -20.39
CA PRO A 324 -11.08 13.47 -19.64
C PRO A 324 -11.52 14.56 -20.62
N MET A 325 -12.66 15.19 -20.35
CA MET A 325 -13.16 16.34 -21.09
C MET A 325 -13.34 17.53 -20.15
N LEU A 326 -12.84 18.70 -20.54
CA LEU A 326 -13.08 19.94 -19.80
C LEU A 326 -14.58 20.25 -19.78
N SER A 327 -15.15 20.29 -18.58
CA SER A 327 -16.58 20.49 -18.34
C SER A 327 -16.88 21.89 -17.79
N HIS A 328 -16.09 22.35 -16.82
CA HIS A 328 -16.30 23.65 -16.18
C HIS A 328 -14.99 24.36 -15.91
N VAL A 329 -15.01 25.70 -15.91
CA VAL A 329 -13.90 26.53 -15.47
C VAL A 329 -14.43 27.49 -14.40
N ILE A 330 -13.88 27.38 -13.19
CA ILE A 330 -14.17 28.30 -12.09
C ILE A 330 -13.08 29.35 -12.07
N ASP A 331 -13.43 30.55 -12.53
CA ASP A 331 -12.54 31.71 -12.55
C ASP A 331 -12.82 32.62 -11.34
N PRO A 332 -11.86 32.80 -10.41
CA PRO A 332 -12.03 33.69 -9.27
C PRO A 332 -12.09 35.18 -9.66
N TYR A 333 -11.56 35.60 -10.81
CA TYR A 333 -11.48 37.02 -11.20
C TYR A 333 -12.81 37.62 -11.63
N GLY A 334 -13.78 36.80 -12.05
CA GLY A 334 -15.13 37.23 -12.41
C GLY A 334 -16.07 37.47 -11.21
N LEU A 335 -15.62 37.15 -9.99
CA LEU A 335 -16.47 37.14 -8.79
C LEU A 335 -16.58 38.53 -8.15
N SER A 336 -17.63 39.28 -8.50
CA SER A 336 -18.01 40.51 -7.81
C SER A 336 -18.95 40.23 -6.62
N LEU A 337 -18.45 39.56 -5.58
CA LEU A 337 -19.24 39.07 -4.44
C LEU A 337 -19.61 40.14 -3.38
N GLY A 338 -19.90 41.38 -3.79
CA GLY A 338 -20.47 42.44 -2.93
C GLY A 338 -19.57 43.65 -2.63
N GLN A 339 -20.21 44.78 -2.29
CA GLN A 339 -19.55 46.05 -1.92
C GLN A 339 -18.99 45.98 -0.48
N GLY A 340 -17.74 46.39 -0.28
CA GLY A 340 -17.08 46.43 1.05
C GLY A 340 -15.94 45.41 1.28
N SER A 341 -15.61 44.59 0.28
CA SER A 341 -14.51 43.63 0.34
C SER A 341 -13.13 44.29 0.26
N THR A 342 -12.19 43.90 1.14
CA THR A 342 -10.75 44.22 1.04
C THR A 342 -9.95 43.13 0.30
N PHE A 343 -10.62 42.09 -0.21
CA PHE A 343 -9.97 40.93 -0.81
C PHE A 343 -9.60 41.20 -2.27
N ALA A 344 -8.30 41.18 -2.57
CA ALA A 344 -7.81 41.33 -3.94
C ALA A 344 -7.87 39.99 -4.68
N TRP A 345 -8.88 39.83 -5.52
CA TRP A 345 -9.07 38.65 -6.37
C TRP A 345 -8.03 38.54 -7.49
N SER A 346 -7.45 39.66 -7.93
CA SER A 346 -6.47 39.73 -9.03
C SER A 346 -5.17 38.95 -8.77
N ASP A 347 -4.90 38.53 -7.54
CA ASP A 347 -3.73 37.72 -7.17
C ASP A 347 -4.10 36.72 -6.05
N CYS A 348 -5.11 35.87 -6.27
CA CYS A 348 -5.50 34.85 -5.30
C CYS A 348 -4.90 33.46 -5.60
N GLU A 349 -4.77 32.64 -4.57
CA GLU A 349 -4.48 31.21 -4.67
C GLU A 349 -5.54 30.38 -3.96
N VAL A 350 -5.69 29.14 -4.40
CA VAL A 350 -6.51 28.13 -3.73
C VAL A 350 -5.71 27.55 -2.58
N VAL A 351 -6.21 27.72 -1.36
CA VAL A 351 -5.65 27.12 -0.13
C VAL A 351 -6.07 25.66 -0.02
N LYS A 352 -7.37 25.41 -0.20
CA LYS A 352 -8.00 24.08 -0.16
C LYS A 352 -9.23 24.04 -1.03
N LEU A 353 -9.52 22.86 -1.55
CA LEU A 353 -10.72 22.55 -2.31
C LEU A 353 -11.32 21.25 -1.77
N ALA A 354 -12.64 21.21 -1.73
CA ALA A 354 -13.41 20.02 -1.42
C ALA A 354 -14.52 19.83 -2.44
N VAL A 355 -14.71 18.60 -2.88
CA VAL A 355 -15.84 18.21 -3.71
C VAL A 355 -16.77 17.37 -2.85
N CYS A 356 -18.08 17.57 -2.99
CA CYS A 356 -19.06 16.71 -2.36
C CYS A 356 -18.95 15.31 -2.98
N GLU A 357 -18.62 14.31 -2.17
CA GLU A 357 -18.66 12.92 -2.63
C GLU A 357 -20.11 12.43 -2.71
N PRO A 358 -20.44 11.57 -3.69
CA PRO A 358 -21.76 10.96 -3.80
C PRO A 358 -21.98 9.94 -2.68
N ASP A 359 -23.15 9.96 -2.03
CA ASP A 359 -23.55 8.89 -1.11
C ASP A 359 -23.75 7.59 -1.90
N LEU A 360 -23.23 6.46 -1.40
CA LEU A 360 -23.33 5.13 -2.03
C LEU A 360 -24.77 4.63 -2.22
N THR A 361 -25.74 5.23 -1.53
CA THR A 361 -27.16 4.83 -1.50
C THR A 361 -28.07 5.77 -2.29
N CYS A 362 -27.52 6.80 -2.95
CA CYS A 362 -28.33 7.84 -3.58
C CYS A 362 -29.04 7.31 -4.85
N SER A 363 -30.37 7.37 -4.86
CA SER A 363 -31.18 7.09 -6.05
C SER A 363 -30.91 8.12 -7.15
N LYS A 364 -31.08 7.68 -8.40
CA LYS A 364 -30.98 8.52 -9.60
C LYS A 364 -31.85 9.77 -9.46
N GLY A 365 -31.26 10.96 -9.39
CA GLY A 365 -32.00 12.23 -9.52
C GLY A 365 -31.56 13.40 -8.63
N ASP A 366 -31.00 13.16 -7.44
CA ASP A 366 -30.60 14.24 -6.51
C ASP A 366 -29.08 14.48 -6.53
N PHE A 367 -28.58 15.02 -7.64
CA PHE A 367 -27.15 15.23 -7.84
C PHE A 367 -26.77 16.70 -7.70
N VAL A 368 -26.29 17.09 -6.52
CA VAL A 368 -25.65 18.40 -6.34
C VAL A 368 -24.14 18.20 -6.41
N ASN A 369 -23.54 18.43 -7.58
CA ASN A 369 -22.08 18.53 -7.76
C ASN A 369 -21.57 19.80 -7.06
N THR A 370 -21.57 19.77 -5.73
CA THR A 370 -21.16 20.90 -4.89
C THR A 370 -19.65 20.89 -4.73
N ILE A 371 -19.02 22.05 -4.93
CA ILE A 371 -17.60 22.26 -4.70
C ILE A 371 -17.43 23.43 -3.74
N ALA A 372 -16.61 23.26 -2.70
CA ALA A 372 -16.20 24.33 -1.80
C ALA A 372 -14.73 24.68 -2.06
N ILE A 373 -14.43 25.96 -2.28
CA ILE A 373 -13.08 26.44 -2.58
C ILE A 373 -12.73 27.54 -1.59
N LEU A 374 -11.54 27.40 -1.00
CA LEU A 374 -10.98 28.36 -0.08
C LEU A 374 -9.87 29.16 -0.78
N TYR A 375 -10.10 30.45 -0.97
CA TYR A 375 -9.17 31.37 -1.62
C TYR A 375 -8.42 32.22 -0.59
N ARG A 376 -7.14 32.49 -0.86
CA ARG A 376 -6.32 33.45 -0.12
C ARG A 376 -5.76 34.49 -1.08
N SER A 377 -5.84 35.76 -0.70
CA SER A 377 -5.23 36.84 -1.48
C SER A 377 -3.72 36.90 -1.20
N LYS A 378 -2.90 36.82 -2.26
CA LYS A 378 -1.44 37.00 -2.17
C LYS A 378 -1.17 38.49 -1.97
N ARG A 379 -0.41 38.83 -0.93
CA ARG A 379 0.05 40.21 -0.75
C ARG A 379 1.07 40.52 -1.84
N SER A 380 0.93 41.68 -2.49
CA SER A 380 1.98 42.20 -3.39
C SER A 380 3.33 42.22 -2.66
N ASN A 381 4.32 41.56 -3.26
CA ASN A 381 5.73 41.41 -2.88
C ASN A 381 6.28 42.25 -1.68
N PRO A 382 7.00 41.64 -0.71
CA PRO A 382 7.60 42.32 0.46
C PRO A 382 8.82 43.21 0.15
N ALA A 383 9.06 43.62 -1.09
CA ALA A 383 10.22 44.43 -1.51
C ALA A 383 10.19 45.90 -1.02
N ARG A 384 9.20 46.28 -0.20
CA ARG A 384 9.07 47.61 0.44
C ARG A 384 8.97 47.56 1.97
N LYS A 385 9.59 46.58 2.64
CA LYS A 385 9.83 46.68 4.09
C LYS A 385 11.04 47.59 4.38
N ALA A 386 10.87 48.88 4.13
CA ALA A 386 11.68 49.90 4.77
C ALA A 386 11.15 50.12 6.19
N LYS A 387 12.03 49.90 7.18
CA LYS A 387 11.95 50.26 8.61
C LYS A 387 10.61 50.83 9.11
N GLY A 388 9.88 50.01 9.88
CA GLY A 388 8.79 50.49 10.74
C GLY A 388 7.95 49.32 11.26
N HIS A 389 7.92 49.14 12.58
CA HIS A 389 7.01 48.22 13.26
C HIS A 389 5.56 48.54 12.88
N LEU A 390 4.90 47.66 12.15
CA LEU A 390 3.44 47.56 12.10
C LEU A 390 3.07 46.08 12.01
N SER A 391 2.29 45.61 12.98
CA SER A 391 1.63 44.30 12.99
C SER A 391 0.98 44.05 11.63
N SER A 392 1.35 42.94 10.99
CA SER A 392 0.80 42.60 9.68
C SER A 392 -0.43 41.75 9.92
N SER A 393 -1.62 42.36 9.92
CA SER A 393 -2.90 41.64 9.93
C SER A 393 -2.85 40.43 8.98
N PRO A 394 -3.39 39.26 9.31
CA PRO A 394 -3.38 38.09 8.42
C PRO A 394 -4.07 38.39 7.08
N ALA A 395 -3.58 37.79 5.98
CA ALA A 395 -4.21 37.96 4.66
C ALA A 395 -5.64 37.37 4.69
N PRO A 396 -6.65 38.06 4.13
CA PRO A 396 -8.03 37.59 4.20
C PRO A 396 -8.19 36.27 3.44
N ILE A 397 -9.00 35.38 3.99
CA ILE A 397 -9.35 34.08 3.38
C ILE A 397 -10.85 34.07 3.11
N ARG A 398 -11.24 33.55 1.94
CA ARG A 398 -12.63 33.49 1.51
C ARG A 398 -13.03 32.08 1.10
N LEU A 399 -14.10 31.59 1.70
CA LEU A 399 -14.77 30.36 1.30
C LEU A 399 -15.85 30.70 0.27
N VAL A 400 -15.86 30.02 -0.86
CA VAL A 400 -16.93 30.09 -1.85
C VAL A 400 -17.41 28.70 -2.18
N THR A 401 -18.72 28.48 -2.11
CA THR A 401 -19.36 27.22 -2.46
C THR A 401 -20.06 27.36 -3.80
N TYR A 402 -19.82 26.41 -4.70
CA TYR A 402 -20.37 26.34 -6.05
C TYR A 402 -21.24 25.11 -6.20
N ARG A 403 -22.28 25.20 -7.04
CA ARG A 403 -22.97 24.08 -7.65
C ARG A 403 -22.57 24.02 -9.11
N LEU A 404 -22.05 22.89 -9.58
CA LEU A 404 -21.78 22.69 -11.00
C LEU A 404 -23.07 22.29 -11.71
N ASP A 405 -23.53 23.17 -12.60
CA ASP A 405 -24.71 22.99 -13.42
C ASP A 405 -24.29 22.80 -14.88
N ASP A 406 -24.93 21.90 -15.60
CA ASP A 406 -24.56 21.56 -16.97
C ASP A 406 -25.04 22.60 -18.00
N GLU A 407 -26.10 23.35 -17.68
CA GLU A 407 -26.64 24.40 -18.55
C GLU A 407 -26.02 25.76 -18.23
N PHE A 408 -25.89 26.08 -16.94
CA PHE A 408 -25.48 27.42 -16.48
C PHE A 408 -24.01 27.50 -16.06
N GLY A 409 -23.29 26.37 -16.04
CA GLY A 409 -21.92 26.31 -15.56
C GLY A 409 -21.81 26.36 -14.03
N PRO A 410 -20.70 26.86 -13.47
CA PRO A 410 -20.53 26.94 -12.01
C PRO A 410 -21.36 28.07 -11.41
N ILE A 411 -22.36 27.73 -10.59
CA ILE A 411 -23.24 28.69 -9.90
C ILE A 411 -22.75 28.88 -8.47
N VAL A 412 -22.51 30.12 -8.05
CA VAL A 412 -22.19 30.45 -6.65
C VAL A 412 -23.42 30.22 -5.77
N MET A 413 -23.27 29.38 -4.76
CA MET A 413 -24.33 29.04 -3.80
C MET A 413 -24.25 29.89 -2.54
N ASP A 414 -23.04 30.14 -2.04
CA ASP A 414 -22.78 30.97 -0.86
C ASP A 414 -21.29 31.35 -0.77
N TRP A 415 -20.98 32.34 0.06
CA TRP A 415 -19.61 32.73 0.40
C TRP A 415 -19.47 33.29 1.82
N PHE A 416 -18.28 33.10 2.39
CA PHE A 416 -17.92 33.54 3.73
C PHE A 416 -16.52 34.15 3.75
N GLU A 417 -16.38 35.29 4.42
CA GLU A 417 -15.09 35.88 4.73
C GLU A 417 -14.64 35.39 6.10
N MET A 418 -13.39 34.93 6.19
CA MET A 418 -12.82 34.40 7.42
C MET A 418 -11.94 35.46 8.08
N GLU A 419 -12.30 35.84 9.29
CA GLU A 419 -11.43 36.62 10.17
C GLU A 419 -10.45 35.65 10.86
N MET A 420 -9.17 35.82 10.56
CA MET A 420 -8.11 35.07 11.22
C MET A 420 -7.82 35.73 12.57
N GLU A 421 -8.25 35.10 13.66
CA GLU A 421 -8.26 35.64 15.03
C GLU A 421 -6.85 35.94 15.60
N THR A 422 -5.76 35.38 15.05
CA THR A 422 -4.39 35.52 15.60
C THR A 422 -3.30 35.64 14.52
N GLU A 423 -2.21 36.37 14.82
CA GLU A 423 -0.96 36.37 14.01
C GLU A 423 -0.21 35.02 14.07
N GLU A 424 -0.51 34.18 15.07
CA GLU A 424 -0.05 32.79 15.10
C GLU A 424 -0.73 32.01 13.98
N LEU A 425 0.07 31.43 13.07
CA LEU A 425 -0.35 30.69 11.87
C LEU A 425 -1.38 29.58 12.21
N ASN A 426 -2.67 29.90 12.13
CA ASN A 426 -3.70 28.89 11.95
C ASN A 426 -3.56 28.34 10.52
N ASP A 427 -3.05 27.12 10.38
CA ASP A 427 -3.01 26.42 9.11
C ASP A 427 -4.40 25.85 8.79
N VAL A 428 -4.94 26.14 7.61
CA VAL A 428 -6.10 25.41 7.10
C VAL A 428 -5.64 24.03 6.69
N VAL A 429 -6.11 23.01 7.41
CA VAL A 429 -5.71 21.62 7.21
C VAL A 429 -6.59 20.97 6.14
N ALA A 430 -7.90 21.12 6.27
CA ALA A 430 -8.86 20.41 5.43
C ALA A 430 -10.18 21.17 5.29
N VAL A 431 -10.87 20.92 4.18
CA VAL A 431 -12.21 21.42 3.89
C VAL A 431 -13.07 20.22 3.50
N ALA A 432 -14.33 20.22 3.89
CA ALA A 432 -15.33 19.29 3.39
C ALA A 432 -16.65 20.02 3.12
N VAL A 433 -17.47 19.49 2.22
CA VAL A 433 -18.76 20.08 1.87
C VAL A 433 -19.82 18.98 1.78
N SER A 434 -21.01 19.27 2.29
CA SER A 434 -22.16 18.36 2.19
C SER A 434 -22.96 18.62 0.91
N LYS A 435 -23.83 17.67 0.55
CA LYS A 435 -24.79 17.82 -0.57
C LYS A 435 -25.66 19.07 -0.45
N ALA A 436 -25.97 19.50 0.77
CA ALA A 436 -26.78 20.68 1.05
C ALA A 436 -26.00 22.02 0.91
N GLY A 437 -24.70 21.97 0.61
CA GLY A 437 -23.83 23.15 0.54
C GLY A 437 -23.27 23.61 1.89
N THR A 438 -23.50 22.85 2.97
CA THR A 438 -22.86 23.15 4.27
C THR A 438 -21.39 22.81 4.20
N SER A 439 -20.53 23.77 4.53
CA SER A 439 -19.08 23.60 4.47
C SER A 439 -18.47 23.48 5.86
N PHE A 440 -17.41 22.69 5.96
CA PHE A 440 -16.65 22.43 7.17
C PHE A 440 -15.20 22.79 6.89
N ILE A 441 -14.60 23.55 7.81
CA ILE A 441 -13.18 23.90 7.73
C ILE A 441 -12.51 23.43 9.01
N LEU A 442 -11.39 22.74 8.84
CA LEU A 442 -10.49 22.38 9.92
C LEU A 442 -9.28 23.30 9.90
N THR A 443 -9.11 24.05 10.97
CA THR A 443 -7.90 24.84 11.22
C THR A 443 -7.06 24.19 12.30
N ARG A 444 -5.74 24.38 12.24
CA ARG A 444 -4.79 23.85 13.22
C ARG A 444 -3.81 24.93 13.65
N TRP A 445 -3.56 25.01 14.94
CA TRP A 445 -2.45 25.75 15.54
C TRP A 445 -1.69 24.86 16.52
N PHE A 446 -0.60 25.39 17.05
CA PHE A 446 0.24 24.70 18.01
C PHE A 446 0.24 25.46 19.33
N GLU A 447 -0.11 24.77 20.41
CA GLU A 447 0.09 25.25 21.77
C GLU A 447 1.24 24.46 22.39
N GLY A 448 2.43 25.07 22.41
CA GLY A 448 3.68 24.35 22.71
C GLY A 448 4.02 23.31 21.64
N ARG A 449 4.08 22.03 22.01
CA ARG A 449 4.31 20.90 21.07
C ARG A 449 3.02 20.20 20.63
N HIS A 450 1.88 20.61 21.18
CA HIS A 450 0.62 19.91 20.95
C HIS A 450 -0.17 20.60 19.84
N PRO A 451 -0.53 19.86 18.78
CA PRO A 451 -1.44 20.40 17.79
C PRO A 451 -2.82 20.54 18.42
N LYS A 452 -3.48 21.68 18.20
CA LYS A 452 -4.89 21.91 18.48
C LYS A 452 -5.62 22.15 17.18
N HIS A 453 -6.87 21.68 17.09
CA HIS A 453 -7.67 21.82 15.90
C HIS A 453 -9.01 22.52 16.22
N LYS A 454 -9.52 23.36 15.32
CA LYS A 454 -10.84 23.99 15.41
C LYS A 454 -11.62 23.61 14.16
N LEU A 455 -12.75 22.95 14.38
CA LEU A 455 -13.72 22.63 13.35
C LEU A 455 -14.76 23.75 13.30
N THR A 456 -14.84 24.44 12.18
CA THR A 456 -15.83 25.50 11.97
C THR A 456 -16.82 25.09 10.89
N LYS A 457 -18.10 25.18 11.23
CA LYS A 457 -19.23 24.89 10.35
C LYS A 457 -19.79 26.18 9.77
N TYR A 458 -19.91 26.23 8.45
CA TYR A 458 -20.51 27.31 7.68
C TYR A 458 -21.82 26.82 7.07
N ASN A 459 -22.93 27.25 7.67
CA ASN A 459 -24.27 26.94 7.17
C ASN A 459 -24.60 27.85 5.99
N ARG A 460 -25.23 27.29 4.96
CA ARG A 460 -25.75 28.06 3.83
C ARG A 460 -26.73 29.13 4.32
N ARG A 461 -26.60 30.36 3.84
CA ARG A 461 -27.58 31.43 3.99
C ARG A 461 -28.85 31.02 3.22
N CYS A 462 -29.94 30.76 3.92
CA CYS A 462 -31.27 30.89 3.33
C CYS A 462 -31.57 32.38 3.17
N ASP A 463 -32.44 32.77 2.22
CA ASP A 463 -32.77 34.13 1.75
C ASP A 463 -33.18 35.19 2.81
N GLN A 464 -32.98 34.93 4.10
CA GLN A 464 -33.19 35.88 5.19
C GLN A 464 -31.92 36.69 5.46
N ALA A 465 -32.08 37.99 5.67
CA ALA A 465 -31.04 38.98 5.98
C ALA A 465 -30.35 38.79 7.35
N ILE A 466 -30.26 37.55 7.84
CA ILE A 466 -29.61 37.20 9.10
C ILE A 466 -28.14 36.89 8.78
N PRO A 467 -27.17 37.45 9.53
CA PRO A 467 -25.77 37.07 9.39
C PRO A 467 -25.63 35.57 9.60
N PRO A 468 -24.76 34.89 8.82
CA PRO A 468 -24.69 33.44 8.85
C PRO A 468 -24.31 32.91 10.23
N LEU A 469 -25.03 31.88 10.67
CA LEU A 469 -24.71 31.20 11.93
C LEU A 469 -23.48 30.32 11.72
N THR A 470 -22.32 30.82 12.15
CA THR A 470 -21.09 30.02 12.26
C THR A 470 -21.02 29.33 13.61
N THR A 471 -20.87 28.01 13.62
CA THR A 471 -20.64 27.24 14.85
C THR A 471 -19.24 26.67 14.81
N SER A 472 -18.45 26.93 15.85
CA SER A 472 -17.10 26.37 15.98
C SER A 472 -17.05 25.38 17.14
N THR A 473 -16.28 24.31 16.97
CA THR A 473 -16.03 23.31 18.00
C THR A 473 -14.52 23.08 18.09
N LEU A 474 -13.98 23.23 19.30
CA LEU A 474 -12.57 22.94 19.58
C LEU A 474 -12.38 21.42 19.62
N LEU A 475 -11.36 20.94 18.91
CA LEU A 475 -10.95 19.55 18.85
C LEU A 475 -9.57 19.42 19.49
N GLU A 476 -9.53 18.76 20.65
CA GLU A 476 -8.27 18.38 21.28
C GLU A 476 -7.75 17.09 20.62
N SER A 477 -6.68 17.22 19.84
CA SER A 477 -5.94 16.05 19.34
C SER A 477 -4.97 15.55 20.40
N HIS A 478 -4.83 14.22 20.49
CA HIS A 478 -3.78 13.61 21.29
C HIS A 478 -2.39 14.06 20.77
N PRO A 479 -1.35 14.17 21.62
CA PRO A 479 -0.03 14.67 21.24
C PRO A 479 0.60 13.99 20.01
N ASP A 480 0.28 12.71 19.81
CA ASP A 480 0.90 11.86 18.78
C ASP A 480 0.03 11.71 17.52
N GLU A 481 -1.22 12.20 17.53
CA GLU A 481 -2.18 11.98 16.45
C GLU A 481 -2.58 13.31 15.76
N ILE A 482 -2.17 13.49 14.49
CA ILE A 482 -2.46 14.69 13.70
C ILE A 482 -3.58 14.41 12.68
N ILE A 483 -4.63 15.24 12.72
CA ILE A 483 -5.70 15.22 11.71
C ILE A 483 -5.17 15.87 10.42
N SER A 484 -5.43 15.27 9.28
CA SER A 484 -4.93 15.74 7.97
C SER A 484 -6.02 16.01 6.95
N SER A 485 -7.14 15.32 7.05
CA SER A 485 -8.24 15.42 6.09
C SER A 485 -9.56 15.08 6.75
N MET A 486 -10.64 15.42 6.06
CA MET A 486 -12.00 15.17 6.50
C MET A 486 -12.89 14.85 5.31
N GLN A 487 -13.96 14.12 5.57
CA GLN A 487 -14.94 13.73 4.56
C GLN A 487 -16.33 13.70 5.18
N VAL A 488 -17.33 14.25 4.50
CA VAL A 488 -18.74 14.08 4.88
C VAL A 488 -19.24 12.76 4.29
N ARG A 489 -19.88 11.93 5.11
CA ARG A 489 -20.58 10.71 4.68
C ARG A 489 -21.94 10.64 5.37
N GLY A 490 -23.02 10.64 4.58
CA GLY A 490 -24.38 10.75 5.08
C GLY A 490 -24.55 11.94 6.05
N LYS A 491 -24.83 11.64 7.33
CA LYS A 491 -25.05 12.64 8.39
C LYS A 491 -23.84 12.85 9.32
N LYS A 492 -22.70 12.23 9.01
CA LYS A 492 -21.50 12.20 9.85
C LYS A 492 -20.32 12.81 9.12
N LEU A 493 -19.40 13.38 9.91
CA LEU A 493 -18.15 13.94 9.40
C LEU A 493 -17.02 13.07 9.94
N HIS A 494 -16.28 12.46 9.03
CA HIS A 494 -15.18 11.57 9.33
C HIS A 494 -13.87 12.32 9.24
N LEU A 495 -13.00 12.13 10.24
CA LEU A 495 -11.69 12.78 10.33
C LEU A 495 -10.60 11.72 10.23
N PHE A 496 -9.58 12.01 9.44
CA PHE A 496 -8.52 11.06 9.08
C PHE A 496 -7.15 11.54 9.57
N GLN A 497 -6.29 10.57 9.87
CA GLN A 497 -4.87 10.80 10.09
C GLN A 497 -4.13 10.86 8.75
N SER A 498 -2.99 11.57 8.71
CA SER A 498 -2.20 11.76 7.47
C SER A 498 -1.73 10.47 6.80
N CYS A 499 -1.59 9.40 7.56
CA CYS A 499 -0.96 8.17 7.09
C CYS A 499 -1.94 7.11 6.59
N LEU A 500 -3.21 7.13 7.03
CA LEU A 500 -4.15 6.03 6.83
C LEU A 500 -5.48 6.51 6.23
N PRO A 501 -6.02 5.83 5.20
CA PRO A 501 -7.31 6.12 4.58
C PRO A 501 -8.51 5.54 5.38
N ILE A 502 -8.38 5.45 6.71
CA ILE A 502 -9.42 4.93 7.61
C ILE A 502 -9.75 6.04 8.62
N PRO A 503 -11.04 6.33 8.85
CA PRO A 503 -11.41 7.37 9.80
C PRO A 503 -10.97 7.01 11.21
N ARG A 504 -10.32 7.96 11.89
CA ARG A 504 -9.88 7.80 13.29
C ARG A 504 -10.86 8.46 14.25
N TRP A 505 -11.57 9.48 13.80
CA TRP A 505 -12.66 10.12 14.55
C TRP A 505 -13.90 10.28 13.69
N THR A 506 -15.05 10.27 14.35
CA THR A 506 -16.35 10.51 13.72
C THR A 506 -17.08 11.58 14.51
N VAL A 507 -17.56 12.60 13.82
CA VAL A 507 -18.35 13.68 14.40
C VAL A 507 -19.82 13.44 14.03
N SER A 508 -20.60 13.15 15.06
CA SER A 508 -22.03 12.91 14.96
C SER A 508 -22.82 14.21 15.11
N ASN A 509 -24.06 14.20 14.60
CA ASN A 509 -25.03 15.29 14.79
C ASN A 509 -24.54 16.66 14.27
N ILE A 510 -24.00 16.68 13.05
CA ILE A 510 -23.46 17.89 12.42
C ILE A 510 -24.49 19.05 12.35
N ARG A 511 -25.79 18.74 12.47
CA ARG A 511 -26.86 19.74 12.45
C ARG A 511 -26.98 20.55 13.75
N SER A 512 -26.54 20.03 14.89
CA SER A 512 -26.66 20.70 16.20
C SER A 512 -25.32 20.74 16.98
N ARG A 513 -25.24 20.12 18.17
CA ARG A 513 -24.02 20.04 18.99
C ARG A 513 -23.19 18.85 18.53
N ALA A 514 -22.05 19.13 17.91
CA ALA A 514 -21.13 18.12 17.39
C ALA A 514 -20.56 17.26 18.53
N GLU A 515 -20.80 15.95 18.48
CA GLU A 515 -20.19 14.97 19.39
C GLU A 515 -19.10 14.20 18.65
N ILE A 516 -17.87 14.26 19.15
CA ILE A 516 -16.72 13.59 18.54
C ILE A 516 -16.43 12.27 19.24
N HIS A 517 -16.40 11.19 18.45
CA HIS A 517 -16.11 9.84 18.90
C HIS A 517 -14.78 9.39 18.29
N ARG A 518 -13.81 8.99 19.13
CA ARG A 518 -12.55 8.35 18.68
C ARG A 518 -12.80 6.86 18.47
N ARG A 519 -12.34 6.31 17.35
CA ARG A 519 -12.46 4.87 17.05
C ARG A 519 -11.32 4.10 17.72
N ASN A 520 -11.68 3.02 18.42
CA ASN A 520 -10.71 2.04 18.88
C ASN A 520 -10.42 1.07 17.74
N ASN A 521 -9.14 0.95 17.36
CA ASN A 521 -8.70 0.17 16.21
C ASN A 521 -7.80 -0.99 16.64
N TYR A 522 -7.99 -1.47 17.87
CA TYR A 522 -7.28 -2.62 18.40
C TYR A 522 -7.66 -3.87 17.59
N LEU A 523 -6.63 -4.52 17.03
CA LEU A 523 -6.74 -5.84 16.42
C LEU A 523 -6.06 -6.83 17.34
N PRO A 524 -6.77 -7.83 17.86
CA PRO A 524 -6.15 -8.82 18.72
C PRO A 524 -5.26 -9.77 17.88
N ASP A 525 -4.37 -10.48 18.57
CA ASP A 525 -3.43 -11.43 17.95
C ASP A 525 -4.03 -12.81 17.72
N ASP A 526 -5.12 -13.15 18.40
CA ASP A 526 -5.89 -14.36 18.14
C ASP A 526 -6.64 -14.27 16.79
N VAL A 527 -6.90 -15.44 16.20
CA VAL A 527 -7.67 -15.58 14.95
C VAL A 527 -9.15 -15.86 15.26
N GLU A 528 -9.48 -16.08 16.54
CA GLU A 528 -10.84 -16.31 17.00
C GLU A 528 -11.73 -15.08 16.77
N ALA A 529 -13.03 -15.34 16.65
CA ALA A 529 -14.00 -14.28 16.45
C ALA A 529 -14.04 -13.34 17.67
N PHE A 530 -13.98 -12.03 17.44
CA PHE A 530 -13.98 -11.03 18.50
C PHE A 530 -15.02 -9.94 18.26
N SER A 531 -15.59 -9.40 19.33
CA SER A 531 -16.62 -8.37 19.25
C SER A 531 -16.02 -6.97 19.36
N SER A 532 -16.35 -6.09 18.42
CA SER A 532 -15.97 -4.67 18.46
C SER A 532 -16.91 -3.80 17.61
N PRO A 533 -16.87 -2.47 17.75
CA PRO A 533 -17.44 -1.58 16.73
C PRO A 533 -16.76 -1.78 15.37
N SER A 534 -17.33 -1.22 14.30
CA SER A 534 -16.71 -1.22 12.96
C SER A 534 -15.29 -0.64 13.01
N LEU A 535 -14.32 -1.44 12.54
CA LEU A 535 -12.89 -1.15 12.68
C LEU A 535 -12.30 -0.52 11.41
N GLY A 536 -12.80 -0.94 10.26
CA GLY A 536 -12.24 -0.61 8.96
C GLY A 536 -13.17 0.21 8.06
N LYS A 537 -12.86 0.20 6.77
CA LYS A 537 -13.77 0.67 5.71
C LYS A 537 -14.53 -0.54 5.17
N ALA A 538 -15.85 -0.59 5.36
CA ALA A 538 -16.69 -1.59 4.72
C ALA A 538 -16.66 -1.44 3.19
N ILE A 539 -16.45 -2.54 2.47
CA ILE A 539 -16.30 -2.57 1.00
C ILE A 539 -17.33 -3.45 0.31
N ALA A 540 -17.92 -4.43 0.99
CA ALA A 540 -18.98 -5.27 0.47
C ALA A 540 -19.84 -5.79 1.62
N PHE A 541 -21.07 -6.19 1.34
CA PHE A 541 -21.93 -6.83 2.33
C PHE A 541 -22.85 -7.85 1.66
N HIS A 542 -23.38 -8.77 2.47
CA HIS A 542 -24.39 -9.73 2.07
C HIS A 542 -25.39 -9.90 3.21
N HIS A 543 -26.69 -9.82 2.87
CA HIS A 543 -27.78 -10.06 3.79
C HIS A 543 -28.26 -11.50 3.63
N HIS A 544 -28.18 -12.27 4.71
CA HIS A 544 -28.64 -13.66 4.77
C HIS A 544 -30.03 -13.68 5.41
N HIS A 545 -31.02 -14.09 4.62
CA HIS A 545 -32.42 -14.07 5.03
C HIS A 545 -32.82 -15.41 5.66
N LEU A 546 -33.49 -15.35 6.81
CA LEU A 546 -34.07 -16.52 7.50
C LEU A 546 -33.09 -17.69 7.65
N VAL A 547 -31.87 -17.39 8.10
CA VAL A 547 -30.91 -18.43 8.48
C VAL A 547 -31.52 -19.24 9.63
N THR A 548 -31.56 -20.55 9.50
CA THR A 548 -32.03 -21.48 10.54
C THR A 548 -30.86 -22.35 10.94
N ASP A 549 -30.25 -22.06 12.09
CA ASP A 549 -29.07 -22.75 12.56
C ASP A 549 -29.16 -23.05 14.07
N PRO A 550 -29.21 -24.33 14.48
CA PRO A 550 -29.37 -24.69 15.88
C PRO A 550 -28.27 -24.16 16.82
N GLN A 551 -27.07 -23.85 16.32
CA GLN A 551 -25.97 -23.33 17.12
C GLN A 551 -25.95 -21.80 17.16
N LEU A 552 -26.42 -21.14 16.10
CA LEU A 552 -26.44 -19.69 15.98
C LEU A 552 -27.69 -19.03 16.57
N ASN A 553 -28.86 -19.66 16.43
CA ASN A 553 -30.16 -19.07 16.74
C ASN A 553 -31.18 -20.05 17.32
N ASP A 554 -30.72 -21.14 17.94
CA ASP A 554 -31.56 -22.20 18.49
C ASP A 554 -32.55 -22.81 17.47
N GLY A 555 -32.26 -22.65 16.17
CA GLY A 555 -33.11 -23.08 15.05
C GLY A 555 -34.24 -22.12 14.70
N ALA A 556 -34.36 -20.96 15.37
CA ALA A 556 -35.32 -19.93 15.02
C ALA A 556 -34.87 -19.18 13.74
N PRO A 557 -35.75 -18.93 12.76
CA PRO A 557 -35.34 -18.25 11.54
C PRO A 557 -34.95 -16.78 11.82
N THR A 558 -33.66 -16.44 11.70
CA THR A 558 -33.16 -15.08 11.92
C THR A 558 -32.42 -14.55 10.69
N CYS A 559 -32.56 -13.25 10.44
CA CYS A 559 -31.77 -12.59 9.40
C CYS A 559 -30.44 -12.13 10.01
N LEU A 560 -29.35 -12.28 9.26
CA LEU A 560 -28.04 -11.75 9.65
C LEU A 560 -27.37 -11.07 8.47
N ASN A 561 -26.57 -10.06 8.77
CA ASN A 561 -25.78 -9.35 7.80
C ASN A 561 -24.31 -9.70 7.95
N THR A 562 -23.61 -9.86 6.83
CA THR A 562 -22.15 -9.99 6.79
C THR A 562 -21.58 -8.83 5.98
N ALA A 563 -20.50 -8.22 6.44
CA ALA A 563 -19.80 -7.14 5.75
C ALA A 563 -18.31 -7.45 5.70
N LEU A 564 -17.66 -7.05 4.60
CA LEU A 564 -16.22 -7.18 4.44
C LEU A 564 -15.59 -5.81 4.67
N GLU A 565 -14.70 -5.71 5.65
CA GLU A 565 -14.02 -4.47 6.01
C GLU A 565 -12.53 -4.53 5.69
N VAL A 566 -11.99 -3.46 5.10
CA VAL A 566 -10.56 -3.25 4.93
C VAL A 566 -10.01 -2.53 6.15
N MET A 567 -9.03 -3.14 6.81
CA MET A 567 -8.42 -2.62 8.02
C MET A 567 -6.91 -2.45 7.85
N LEU A 568 -6.39 -1.30 8.29
CA LEU A 568 -4.97 -0.95 8.26
C LEU A 568 -4.52 -0.54 9.66
N ARG A 569 -3.48 -1.19 10.17
CA ARG A 569 -2.88 -0.86 11.46
C ARG A 569 -1.36 -0.76 11.33
N ARG A 570 -0.80 0.31 11.88
CA ARG A 570 0.66 0.60 11.89
C ARG A 570 1.34 0.31 13.24
N GLU A 571 0.57 0.23 14.32
CA GLU A 571 1.08 0.64 15.64
C GLU A 571 1.81 -0.49 16.38
N GLU A 572 3.13 -0.48 16.24
CA GLU A 572 4.09 -1.12 17.13
C GLU A 572 4.56 -0.06 18.16
N HIS A 573 3.87 0.00 19.30
CA HIS A 573 4.20 0.75 20.53
C HIS A 573 4.43 2.28 20.47
N THR A 574 3.48 3.04 21.03
CA THR A 574 3.78 4.26 21.83
C THR A 574 3.17 4.12 23.22
N CYS A 575 4.03 4.25 24.22
CA CYS A 575 3.82 4.16 25.67
C CYS A 575 2.44 4.67 26.15
N THR A 576 1.52 3.76 26.50
CA THR A 576 0.41 3.95 27.47
C THR A 576 -0.43 2.67 27.62
N THR A 577 -0.36 1.71 26.70
CA THR A 577 -1.03 0.41 26.88
C THR A 577 -0.44 -0.32 28.09
N PRO A 578 -1.25 -0.69 29.10
CA PRO A 578 -0.78 -1.45 30.24
C PRO A 578 -0.07 -2.72 29.80
N ARG A 579 0.94 -3.13 30.57
CA ARG A 579 1.83 -4.29 30.32
C ARG A 579 1.11 -5.65 30.19
N TRP A 580 -0.21 -5.67 30.35
CA TRP A 580 -1.09 -6.85 30.25
C TRP A 580 -1.95 -6.90 28.98
N LEU A 581 -1.91 -5.89 28.08
CA LEU A 581 -2.40 -6.06 26.71
C LEU A 581 -1.29 -6.66 25.84
N THR A 582 -1.55 -7.83 25.26
CA THR A 582 -0.73 -8.43 24.20
C THR A 582 -0.53 -7.40 23.08
N PRO A 583 0.66 -7.33 22.43
CA PRO A 583 0.76 -6.62 21.15
C PRO A 583 -0.34 -7.14 20.23
N GLY A 584 -0.88 -6.28 19.38
CA GLY A 584 -1.94 -6.69 18.46
C GLY A 584 -1.45 -6.64 17.02
N ARG A 585 -2.16 -7.31 16.10
CA ARG A 585 -1.74 -7.45 14.70
C ARG A 585 -1.49 -6.10 14.04
N VAL A 586 -0.39 -6.01 13.30
CA VAL A 586 0.02 -4.86 12.49
C VAL A 586 0.08 -5.28 11.04
N GLY A 587 -0.46 -4.46 10.14
CA GLY A 587 -0.57 -4.79 8.73
C GLY A 587 -1.87 -4.32 8.09
N ALA A 588 -2.12 -4.86 6.90
CA ALA A 588 -3.33 -4.63 6.11
C ALA A 588 -4.12 -5.93 6.04
N PHE A 589 -5.38 -5.90 6.48
CA PHE A 589 -6.21 -7.09 6.65
C PHE A 589 -7.61 -6.86 6.09
N LEU A 590 -8.25 -7.96 5.72
CA LEU A 590 -9.67 -8.04 5.48
C LEU A 590 -10.33 -8.75 6.64
N LEU A 591 -11.37 -8.12 7.18
CA LEU A 591 -12.18 -8.65 8.27
C LEU A 591 -13.59 -8.91 7.74
N LYS A 592 -14.16 -10.07 8.09
CA LYS A 592 -15.60 -10.31 7.94
C LYS A 592 -16.27 -9.86 9.24
N ALA A 593 -17.09 -8.83 9.16
CA ALA A 593 -17.94 -8.37 10.24
C ALA A 593 -19.33 -9.01 10.12
N ILE A 594 -19.89 -9.46 11.22
CA ILE A 594 -21.19 -10.11 11.32
C ILE A 594 -22.09 -9.26 12.23
N HIS A 595 -23.26 -8.93 11.71
CA HIS A 595 -24.29 -8.16 12.39
C HIS A 595 -25.57 -8.99 12.47
N TYR A 596 -25.92 -9.40 13.69
CA TYR A 596 -27.18 -10.08 13.97
C TYR A 596 -28.31 -9.06 13.98
N CYS A 597 -29.31 -9.23 13.13
CA CYS A 597 -30.48 -8.36 13.16
C CYS A 597 -31.28 -8.65 14.44
N ALA A 598 -31.78 -7.60 15.09
CA ALA A 598 -32.71 -7.76 16.20
C ALA A 598 -33.99 -8.48 15.73
N ASP A 599 -34.52 -9.37 16.58
CA ASP A 599 -35.68 -10.21 16.31
C ASP A 599 -36.80 -9.40 15.63
N SER A 600 -37.13 -9.76 14.38
CA SER A 600 -38.17 -9.21 13.47
C SER A 600 -37.79 -8.17 12.40
N SER A 601 -36.60 -7.54 12.42
CA SER A 601 -36.22 -6.56 11.37
C SER A 601 -35.36 -7.20 10.27
N CYS A 602 -35.90 -7.32 9.06
CA CYS A 602 -35.16 -7.78 7.87
C CYS A 602 -34.37 -6.62 7.24
N ASP A 603 -33.55 -5.95 8.04
CA ASP A 603 -32.80 -4.77 7.61
C ASP A 603 -31.50 -5.17 6.91
N THR A 604 -31.20 -4.49 5.81
CA THR A 604 -29.93 -4.65 5.09
C THR A 604 -28.80 -3.90 5.80
N PHE A 605 -27.57 -4.38 5.63
CA PHE A 605 -26.39 -3.69 6.17
C PHE A 605 -26.20 -2.33 5.48
N ASP A 606 -26.08 -1.28 6.28
CA ASP A 606 -25.81 0.07 5.80
C ASP A 606 -24.30 0.36 5.87
N LEU A 607 -23.65 0.45 4.72
CA LEU A 607 -22.21 0.73 4.60
C LEU A 607 -21.82 2.12 5.16
N GLU A 608 -22.77 3.04 5.29
CA GLU A 608 -22.55 4.39 5.82
C GLU A 608 -22.77 4.46 7.35
N LYS A 609 -23.34 3.40 7.94
CA LYS A 609 -23.64 3.34 9.37
C LYS A 609 -22.45 2.80 10.16
N ASP A 610 -22.18 3.42 11.31
CA ASP A 610 -21.27 2.83 12.29
C ASP A 610 -22.09 1.96 13.23
N TYR A 611 -21.74 0.69 13.30
CA TYR A 611 -22.33 -0.26 14.24
C TYR A 611 -21.50 -0.29 15.52
N SER A 612 -22.18 -0.32 16.66
CA SER A 612 -21.56 -0.30 17.99
C SER A 612 -20.99 -1.65 18.41
N ASN A 613 -21.54 -2.76 17.89
CA ASN A 613 -21.09 -4.10 18.17
C ASN A 613 -21.27 -5.00 16.95
N LEU A 614 -20.17 -5.58 16.49
CA LEU A 614 -20.08 -6.52 15.38
C LEU A 614 -19.14 -7.65 15.78
N HIS A 615 -19.42 -8.87 15.35
CA HIS A 615 -18.47 -9.98 15.47
C HIS A 615 -17.54 -9.98 14.26
N HIS A 616 -16.24 -9.88 14.49
CA HIS A 616 -15.23 -9.82 13.46
C HIS A 616 -14.44 -11.13 13.40
N VAL A 617 -14.13 -11.56 12.17
CA VAL A 617 -13.25 -12.70 11.87
C VAL A 617 -12.22 -12.26 10.84
N PHE A 618 -10.96 -12.67 11.02
CA PHE A 618 -9.92 -12.45 10.02
C PHE A 618 -10.16 -13.35 8.81
N VAL A 619 -10.18 -12.76 7.61
CA VAL A 619 -10.38 -13.55 6.38
C VAL A 619 -9.23 -13.46 5.40
N ALA A 620 -8.47 -12.36 5.40
CA ALA A 620 -7.28 -12.26 4.55
C ALA A 620 -6.27 -11.24 5.03
N ARG A 621 -5.01 -11.45 4.64
CA ARG A 621 -3.92 -10.47 4.76
C ARG A 621 -3.59 -9.89 3.39
N LEU A 622 -3.53 -8.57 3.28
CA LEU A 622 -3.07 -7.86 2.08
C LEU A 622 -1.54 -7.72 2.14
N VAL A 623 -0.82 -8.57 1.40
CA VAL A 623 0.65 -8.63 1.42
C VAL A 623 1.26 -7.48 0.60
N GLY A 624 2.46 -7.04 0.95
CA GLY A 624 3.28 -6.14 0.12
C GLY A 624 3.11 -4.64 0.37
N LEU A 625 2.14 -4.23 1.20
CA LEU A 625 1.98 -2.84 1.61
C LEU A 625 2.92 -2.50 2.78
N ASP A 626 3.91 -1.63 2.54
CA ASP A 626 4.79 -1.10 3.60
C ASP A 626 4.07 0.01 4.36
N LEU A 627 3.51 -0.36 5.51
CA LEU A 627 2.87 0.55 6.44
C LEU A 627 3.87 1.24 7.37
N PHE A 628 5.13 0.83 7.46
CA PHE A 628 6.07 1.43 8.41
C PHE A 628 6.76 2.65 7.83
N ASN A 629 7.06 2.64 6.53
CA ASN A 629 7.78 3.71 5.84
C ASN A 629 6.88 4.51 4.89
N LEU A 630 5.80 5.09 5.43
CA LEU A 630 4.88 5.91 4.65
C LEU A 630 5.43 7.33 4.43
N SER A 631 5.21 7.84 3.21
CA SER A 631 5.47 9.24 2.88
C SER A 631 4.51 10.18 3.63
N SER A 632 4.73 11.50 3.54
CA SER A 632 3.80 12.50 4.09
C SER A 632 2.41 12.49 3.44
N LEU A 633 2.25 11.82 2.28
CA LEU A 633 0.95 11.61 1.66
C LEU A 633 0.18 10.46 2.30
N GLY A 634 0.84 9.57 3.04
CA GLY A 634 0.24 8.37 3.59
C GLY A 634 -0.11 7.34 2.52
N VAL A 635 -1.02 6.43 2.86
CA VAL A 635 -1.64 5.49 1.93
C VAL A 635 -2.86 6.14 1.29
N ARG A 636 -2.99 6.02 -0.04
CA ARG A 636 -4.29 6.24 -0.73
C ARG A 636 -4.90 4.90 -1.07
N MET A 637 -6.23 4.83 -1.07
CA MET A 637 -6.97 3.60 -1.29
C MET A 637 -8.20 3.86 -2.15
N ALA A 638 -8.39 3.02 -3.17
CA ALA A 638 -9.57 2.98 -4.02
C ALA A 638 -10.15 1.57 -4.04
N ILE A 639 -11.47 1.46 -4.16
CA ILE A 639 -12.21 0.20 -4.26
C ILE A 639 -12.95 0.21 -5.59
N SER A 640 -12.92 -0.88 -6.33
CA SER A 640 -13.64 -0.96 -7.60
C SER A 640 -15.17 -0.97 -7.39
N PRO A 641 -15.97 -0.57 -8.39
CA PRO A 641 -17.43 -0.51 -8.28
C PRO A 641 -18.13 -1.75 -7.71
N LYS A 642 -17.67 -2.95 -8.08
CA LYS A 642 -18.22 -4.23 -7.59
C LYS A 642 -17.39 -4.81 -6.43
N SER A 643 -16.42 -4.05 -5.93
CA SER A 643 -15.55 -4.40 -4.83
C SER A 643 -14.69 -5.65 -5.06
N HIS A 644 -14.43 -6.04 -6.31
CA HIS A 644 -13.52 -7.14 -6.62
C HIS A 644 -12.06 -6.70 -6.71
N ARG A 645 -11.77 -5.40 -6.60
CA ARG A 645 -10.42 -4.87 -6.52
C ARG A 645 -10.27 -3.89 -5.38
N ILE A 646 -9.11 -3.97 -4.77
CA ILE A 646 -8.61 -2.97 -3.84
C ILE A 646 -7.33 -2.45 -4.47
N ALA A 647 -7.24 -1.14 -4.66
CA ALA A 647 -5.99 -0.50 -5.05
C ALA A 647 -5.50 0.36 -3.91
N MET A 648 -4.23 0.21 -3.55
CA MET A 648 -3.57 1.08 -2.58
C MET A 648 -2.25 1.57 -3.14
N THR A 649 -1.87 2.76 -2.72
CA THR A 649 -0.58 3.32 -3.09
C THR A 649 0.18 3.83 -1.89
N SER A 650 1.48 3.58 -1.91
CA SER A 650 2.46 4.22 -1.05
C SER A 650 3.44 4.97 -1.92
N TRP A 651 3.31 6.30 -1.93
CA TRP A 651 4.10 7.22 -2.75
C TRP A 651 3.96 7.00 -4.26
N LYS A 652 4.82 6.18 -4.86
CA LYS A 652 4.80 5.90 -6.33
C LYS A 652 4.33 4.50 -6.69
N LYS A 653 4.26 3.61 -5.72
CA LYS A 653 3.91 2.20 -5.94
C LYS A 653 2.41 2.05 -5.89
N VAL A 654 1.80 1.61 -6.99
CA VAL A 654 0.37 1.30 -7.07
C VAL A 654 0.21 -0.21 -7.03
N LEU A 655 -0.35 -0.71 -5.93
CA LEU A 655 -0.61 -2.11 -5.68
C LEU A 655 -2.11 -2.36 -5.87
N VAL A 656 -2.45 -3.41 -6.61
CA VAL A 656 -3.85 -3.83 -6.83
C VAL A 656 -4.02 -5.27 -6.41
N TRP A 657 -4.92 -5.52 -5.46
CA TRP A 657 -5.33 -6.85 -5.04
C TRP A 657 -6.63 -7.23 -5.75
N ALA A 658 -6.71 -8.47 -6.18
CA ALA A 658 -7.98 -9.07 -6.61
C ALA A 658 -8.63 -9.80 -5.45
N ILE A 659 -9.95 -9.68 -5.37
CA ILE A 659 -10.77 -10.33 -4.36
C ILE A 659 -12.08 -10.82 -4.96
N ASP A 660 -12.55 -11.99 -4.51
CA ASP A 660 -13.91 -12.45 -4.71
C ASP A 660 -14.69 -12.26 -3.40
N THR A 661 -15.40 -11.12 -3.27
CA THR A 661 -16.10 -10.76 -2.04
C THR A 661 -17.17 -11.77 -1.64
N LYS A 662 -17.81 -12.42 -2.62
CA LYS A 662 -18.81 -13.46 -2.36
C LYS A 662 -18.18 -14.69 -1.72
N ALA A 663 -16.97 -15.06 -2.11
CA ALA A 663 -16.27 -16.18 -1.47
C ALA A 663 -16.09 -15.99 0.04
N PHE A 664 -16.03 -14.75 0.53
CA PHE A 664 -15.89 -14.42 1.94
C PHE A 664 -17.23 -14.19 2.66
N LEU A 665 -18.28 -13.80 1.93
CA LEU A 665 -19.55 -13.34 2.49
C LEU A 665 -20.69 -14.36 2.36
N ASP A 666 -20.67 -15.22 1.33
CA ASP A 666 -21.77 -16.12 0.99
C ASP A 666 -21.44 -17.61 1.25
N PRO A 667 -22.05 -18.23 2.27
CA PRO A 667 -21.84 -19.64 2.59
C PRO A 667 -22.50 -20.60 1.59
N GLY A 668 -23.55 -20.20 0.87
CA GLY A 668 -24.42 -21.07 0.07
C GLY A 668 -23.79 -21.64 -1.21
N THR A 669 -22.50 -21.42 -1.41
CA THR A 669 -21.77 -21.75 -2.63
C THR A 669 -20.70 -22.84 -2.45
N LEU A 670 -20.61 -23.45 -1.27
CA LEU A 670 -19.74 -24.59 -0.98
C LEU A 670 -20.37 -25.90 -1.55
N PRO A 671 -19.69 -26.66 -2.43
CA PRO A 671 -20.31 -27.78 -3.16
C PRO A 671 -20.44 -29.13 -2.45
N GLU A 672 -19.96 -29.29 -1.22
CA GLU A 672 -19.96 -30.58 -0.52
C GLU A 672 -20.95 -30.60 0.65
N GLY A 673 -22.20 -30.95 0.35
CA GLY A 673 -23.22 -31.30 1.36
C GLY A 673 -23.80 -30.13 2.17
N PRO A 674 -24.78 -30.41 3.05
CA PRO A 674 -25.27 -29.41 4.01
C PRO A 674 -24.12 -29.02 4.94
N ILE A 675 -23.79 -27.73 4.95
CA ILE A 675 -22.74 -27.17 5.81
C ILE A 675 -23.19 -27.33 7.26
N PRO A 676 -22.38 -27.88 8.16
CA PRO A 676 -22.77 -28.02 9.56
C PRO A 676 -22.72 -26.66 10.24
N GLY A 677 -23.83 -26.23 10.84
CA GLY A 677 -23.79 -25.21 11.90
C GLY A 677 -23.31 -23.81 11.49
N ASP A 678 -22.77 -23.11 12.49
CA ASP A 678 -22.15 -21.79 12.38
C ASP A 678 -20.82 -21.78 11.59
N TYR A 679 -20.28 -22.95 11.22
CA TYR A 679 -19.09 -23.11 10.38
C TYR A 679 -19.19 -22.26 9.11
N ALA A 680 -20.36 -22.22 8.48
CA ALA A 680 -20.57 -21.46 7.24
C ALA A 680 -20.32 -19.94 7.42
N TYR A 681 -20.55 -19.42 8.63
CA TYR A 681 -20.51 -18.00 8.95
C TYR A 681 -19.22 -17.57 9.62
N LEU A 682 -18.62 -18.42 10.46
CA LEU A 682 -17.43 -18.11 11.24
C LEU A 682 -16.16 -18.80 10.70
N GLU A 683 -16.18 -20.12 10.52
CA GLU A 683 -14.95 -20.91 10.31
C GLU A 683 -14.63 -21.23 8.84
N GLY A 684 -15.64 -21.38 7.98
CA GLY A 684 -15.54 -21.81 6.58
C GLY A 684 -15.47 -20.67 5.55
N CYS A 685 -15.31 -19.43 6.01
CA CYS A 685 -15.25 -18.26 5.14
C CYS A 685 -14.11 -18.38 4.12
N GLY A 686 -14.39 -18.23 2.83
CA GLY A 686 -13.33 -18.28 1.82
C GLY A 686 -12.65 -19.64 1.67
N TYR A 687 -13.18 -20.75 2.18
CA TYR A 687 -12.51 -22.07 2.19
C TYR A 687 -11.85 -22.48 0.85
N ARG A 688 -12.53 -22.29 -0.29
CA ARG A 688 -11.95 -22.59 -1.62
C ARG A 688 -10.95 -21.55 -2.10
N TYR A 689 -11.18 -20.31 -1.67
CA TYR A 689 -10.26 -19.22 -1.88
C TYR A 689 -8.93 -19.49 -1.13
N TYR A 690 -9.02 -20.07 0.07
CA TYR A 690 -7.89 -20.51 0.92
C TYR A 690 -7.10 -21.65 0.29
N GLN A 691 -7.77 -22.63 -0.33
CA GLN A 691 -7.07 -23.73 -1.03
C GLN A 691 -6.18 -23.25 -2.20
N SER A 692 -6.56 -22.14 -2.82
CA SER A 692 -5.89 -21.63 -4.04
C SER A 692 -4.70 -20.73 -3.73
N ASN A 693 -4.48 -20.37 -2.47
CA ASN A 693 -3.48 -19.39 -2.04
C ASN A 693 -2.76 -19.86 -0.78
N PRO A 694 -1.56 -19.35 -0.48
CA PRO A 694 -0.88 -19.65 0.77
C PRO A 694 -1.67 -19.12 1.97
N LEU A 695 -1.63 -19.88 3.06
CA LEU A 695 -2.21 -19.52 4.36
C LEU A 695 -1.11 -19.04 5.32
N ASP A 696 -1.41 -17.98 6.06
CA ASP A 696 -0.64 -17.49 7.20
C ASP A 696 -1.58 -17.48 8.41
N GLN A 697 -1.29 -18.25 9.47
CA GLN A 697 -2.10 -18.29 10.69
C GLN A 697 -3.62 -18.39 10.40
N GLU A 698 -4.03 -19.34 9.56
CA GLU A 698 -5.45 -19.63 9.20
C GLU A 698 -6.19 -18.58 8.34
N MET A 699 -5.52 -17.52 7.88
CA MET A 699 -6.06 -16.55 6.91
C MET A 699 -5.31 -16.61 5.58
N VAL A 700 -5.96 -16.19 4.49
CA VAL A 700 -5.34 -16.20 3.16
C VAL A 700 -4.44 -15.01 2.91
N GLU A 701 -3.29 -15.25 2.29
CA GLU A 701 -2.43 -14.18 1.80
C GLU A 701 -2.83 -13.72 0.39
N LEU A 702 -3.33 -12.50 0.31
CA LEU A 702 -3.61 -11.82 -0.96
C LEU A 702 -2.38 -11.07 -1.42
N HIS A 703 -1.82 -11.53 -2.53
CA HIS A 703 -0.69 -10.90 -3.19
C HIS A 703 -1.17 -9.86 -4.21
N PRO A 704 -0.61 -8.63 -4.19
CA PRO A 704 -0.97 -7.61 -5.16
C PRO A 704 -0.22 -7.80 -6.46
N VAL A 705 -0.77 -7.22 -7.51
CA VAL A 705 -0.01 -6.83 -8.70
C VAL A 705 0.45 -5.38 -8.54
N GLU A 706 1.74 -5.14 -8.77
CA GLU A 706 2.30 -3.78 -8.89
C GLU A 706 2.08 -3.29 -10.33
N LEU A 707 1.30 -2.23 -10.50
CA LEU A 707 1.09 -1.60 -11.79
C LEU A 707 2.32 -0.76 -12.19
N PRO A 708 2.53 -0.51 -13.50
CA PRO A 708 3.64 0.31 -13.98
C PRO A 708 3.69 1.68 -13.30
N GLU A 709 4.88 2.07 -12.81
CA GLU A 709 5.11 3.34 -12.11
C GLU A 709 4.72 4.53 -13.00
N ALA A 710 3.89 5.44 -12.47
CA ALA A 710 3.44 6.62 -13.18
C ALA A 710 3.64 7.95 -12.43
N GLY A 711 4.51 7.97 -11.41
CA GLY A 711 4.80 9.15 -10.61
C GLY A 711 4.31 9.04 -9.18
N VAL A 712 4.42 10.14 -8.44
CA VAL A 712 3.90 10.26 -7.07
C VAL A 712 2.38 10.40 -7.14
N VAL A 713 1.66 9.49 -6.50
CA VAL A 713 0.20 9.48 -6.51
C VAL A 713 -0.36 10.33 -5.37
N PHE A 714 -1.17 11.31 -5.71
CA PHE A 714 -1.88 12.17 -4.76
C PHE A 714 -3.28 11.65 -4.46
N GLU A 715 -3.98 11.13 -5.47
CA GLU A 715 -5.34 10.61 -5.36
C GLU A 715 -5.56 9.44 -6.31
N LEU A 716 -6.46 8.51 -5.94
CA LEU A 716 -6.68 7.26 -6.64
C LEU A 716 -8.18 6.91 -6.69
N ALA A 717 -8.70 6.55 -7.86
CA ALA A 717 -10.10 6.16 -8.00
C ALA A 717 -10.31 5.14 -9.13
N PHE A 718 -11.22 4.19 -8.91
CA PHE A 718 -11.68 3.30 -9.98
C PHE A 718 -12.85 3.92 -10.73
N ARG A 719 -12.82 3.81 -12.06
CA ARG A 719 -13.98 4.11 -12.91
C ARG A 719 -14.76 2.83 -13.24
N ASP A 720 -14.04 1.75 -13.51
CA ASP A 720 -14.58 0.42 -13.76
C ASP A 720 -13.71 -0.64 -13.06
N GLU A 721 -14.11 -1.90 -13.09
CA GLU A 721 -13.45 -3.02 -12.41
C GLU A 721 -11.98 -3.19 -12.77
N ASP A 722 -11.64 -3.00 -14.05
CA ASP A 722 -10.26 -3.14 -14.54
C ASP A 722 -9.71 -1.81 -15.11
N GLU A 723 -10.30 -0.68 -14.68
CA GLU A 723 -9.90 0.67 -15.07
C GLU A 723 -9.66 1.58 -13.85
N LEU A 724 -8.38 1.80 -13.55
CA LEU A 724 -7.92 2.59 -12.41
C LEU A 724 -7.36 3.93 -12.89
N TRP A 725 -7.68 4.99 -12.17
CA TRP A 725 -7.18 6.34 -12.45
C TRP A 725 -6.44 6.89 -11.24
N ALA A 726 -5.38 7.65 -11.49
CA ALA A 726 -4.66 8.38 -10.46
C ALA A 726 -4.36 9.80 -10.89
N TRP A 727 -4.44 10.72 -9.94
CA TRP A 727 -3.83 12.03 -10.05
C TRP A 727 -2.39 11.96 -9.53
N THR A 728 -1.42 12.29 -10.37
CA THR A 728 0.02 12.14 -10.07
C THR A 728 0.80 13.43 -10.29
N ASP A 729 2.05 13.50 -9.82
CA ASP A 729 2.99 14.59 -10.14
C ASP A 729 3.40 14.68 -11.63
N ARG A 730 2.87 13.79 -12.47
CA ARG A 730 3.05 13.76 -13.92
C ARG A 730 1.76 14.02 -14.70
N GLY A 731 0.65 14.28 -14.01
CA GLY A 731 -0.66 14.44 -14.62
C GLY A 731 -1.63 13.33 -14.24
N LEU A 732 -2.73 13.25 -14.97
CA LEU A 732 -3.78 12.27 -14.77
C LEU A 732 -3.39 10.97 -15.50
N VAL A 733 -3.37 9.85 -14.80
CA VAL A 733 -2.94 8.57 -15.36
C VAL A 733 -4.07 7.56 -15.27
N LYS A 734 -4.25 6.80 -16.35
CA LYS A 734 -5.20 5.70 -16.47
C LYS A 734 -4.44 4.40 -16.68
N TRP A 735 -4.74 3.38 -15.88
CA TRP A 735 -4.36 1.99 -16.13
C TRP A 735 -5.57 1.19 -16.55
N LYS A 736 -5.43 0.41 -17.62
CA LYS A 736 -6.41 -0.59 -18.04
C LYS A 736 -5.75 -1.96 -18.07
N PHE A 737 -6.24 -2.88 -17.24
CA PHE A 737 -5.62 -4.21 -17.06
C PHE A 737 -6.62 -5.36 -17.24
N GLY A 738 -7.74 -5.08 -17.91
CA GLY A 738 -8.73 -6.07 -18.30
C GLY A 738 -8.24 -7.00 -19.41
N PRO A 739 -9.12 -7.86 -19.96
CA PRO A 739 -8.72 -8.97 -20.84
C PRO A 739 -8.24 -8.53 -22.23
N ARG A 740 -8.40 -7.24 -22.56
CA ARG A 740 -7.94 -6.63 -23.82
C ARG A 740 -6.64 -5.84 -23.67
N ALA A 741 -6.09 -5.78 -22.47
CA ALA A 741 -4.86 -5.04 -22.22
C ALA A 741 -3.68 -5.70 -22.94
N CYS A 742 -2.83 -4.89 -23.57
CA CYS A 742 -1.74 -5.37 -24.42
C CYS A 742 -0.39 -4.72 -24.10
N GLY A 743 -0.31 -3.93 -23.03
CA GLY A 743 0.89 -3.20 -22.63
C GLY A 743 1.07 -1.89 -23.39
N GLY A 744 0.00 -1.29 -23.92
CA GLY A 744 0.03 -0.01 -24.62
C GLY A 744 0.53 1.12 -23.71
N ARG A 745 1.27 2.07 -24.28
CA ARG A 745 1.77 3.26 -23.57
C ARG A 745 1.45 4.49 -24.40
N ASN A 746 0.52 5.29 -23.92
CA ASN A 746 0.01 6.45 -24.64
C ASN A 746 0.13 7.70 -23.78
N THR A 747 0.27 8.84 -24.43
CA THR A 747 0.32 10.14 -23.77
C THR A 747 -0.51 11.14 -24.57
N ALA A 748 -1.31 11.93 -23.88
CA ALA A 748 -2.12 13.00 -24.43
C ALA A 748 -2.06 14.23 -23.51
N MET A 749 -2.61 15.35 -23.96
CA MET A 749 -2.78 16.55 -23.13
C MET A 749 -4.18 16.54 -22.48
N LEU A 750 -4.31 17.19 -21.33
CA LEU A 750 -5.62 17.55 -20.75
C LEU A 750 -6.17 18.76 -21.51
N GLU A 751 -6.95 18.49 -22.56
CA GLU A 751 -7.62 19.49 -23.39
C GLU A 751 -8.96 19.95 -22.82
#